data_AF-A0A522A672-F1
#
_entry.id   AF-A0A522A672-F1
#
_cell.length_a   1.000
_cell.length_b   1.000
_cell.length_c   1.000
_cell.angle_alpha   90.00
_cell.angle_beta   90.00
_cell.angle_gamma   90.00
#
_symmetry.space_group_name_H-M   'P 1'
#
loop_
_entity.id
_entity.type
_entity.pdbx_description
1 polymer ?
#
loop_
_entity_poly.entity_id
_entity_poly.type
_entity_poly.pdbx_seq_one_letter_code
_entity_poly.pdbx_strand_id
1 'polypeptide(L)'
;MDTGWRQNASTGYHPNTNLFPNLPRFFSEAHAKNVRVMFNDHPEPVVSNALDQAELTYRHTNLTQILSQGLDIWWYDRNWHISLMSPSPNLRHEIWGMEVYRDATSATNAPLRPLIMANVDGIDNGIRNRPMDVAAHTYPIQWTGDIGPSMTYLKYAVQNAVHSGVQSLFPYVSDDLGGNTANPTRDDYIRWIEYGTLSPIYRPHCTMGASRMPWTFGSEAEWIARRFINLRYRLLPVFYAAARENYDTGEPILRRLDLDYPQYPKAKSENQYLIGHSILVAPAMWGGGAVVPSAWLTTTNGQAGLNASYFSNTNLSGAAALTRIDTNINFNWNNGSPGGAVPGDNWSAEWSGNITVPAAIGDVTLATVSDDGARVWLDDQLCIDHWGPGDSVTTTSTLTVRAGQTHRLRVDYLQLAGRDLITLLWRPASPVQSVPVWIPPGQWINAWTGVLLKGPAAIIDNAPLDRIPLYIRSGSIFALAPQMQYTGQLPWDPVTLDAYPTTEVAQTSLYEDDTLTTAYQQGQFRNTTIKTWANDSNKTVSVAIGAAVGSYANAPALRSWVLRIHRPPNWPADLAPASVTLNGHTIGPVVRRVKNASAMPLGADNGAPDGDVFEVTLPKTSVLTTNLLVASFASATSPWSCSDIGAVGAHGMEP
;
A
#
# COMPACT_ATOMS: atom_id res chain seq x y z
N MET A 1 -18.98 0.46 -4.31
CA MET A 1 -20.17 0.23 -3.49
C MET A 1 -20.25 -1.25 -3.22
N ASP A 2 -20.37 -1.62 -1.95
CA ASP A 2 -20.61 -3.00 -1.54
C ASP A 2 -22.04 -3.45 -1.90
N THR A 3 -22.45 -4.64 -1.50
CA THR A 3 -23.71 -5.30 -1.89
C THR A 3 -25.00 -4.51 -1.60
N GLY A 4 -24.96 -3.46 -0.78
CA GLY A 4 -26.13 -2.62 -0.45
C GLY A 4 -26.80 -1.90 -1.63
N TRP A 5 -26.17 -1.85 -2.82
CA TRP A 5 -26.77 -1.26 -4.02
C TRP A 5 -28.00 -2.02 -4.54
N ARG A 6 -28.17 -3.29 -4.16
CA ARG A 6 -29.25 -4.18 -4.60
C ARG A 6 -30.16 -4.63 -3.45
N GLN A 7 -31.34 -5.12 -3.79
CA GLN A 7 -32.28 -5.72 -2.86
C GLN A 7 -31.61 -6.87 -2.09
N ASN A 8 -31.97 -7.03 -0.81
CA ASN A 8 -31.44 -8.05 0.11
C ASN A 8 -29.93 -7.98 0.40
N ALA A 9 -29.19 -7.04 -0.19
CA ALA A 9 -27.76 -6.80 0.05
C ALA A 9 -26.89 -8.08 -0.01
N SER A 10 -27.22 -9.02 -0.90
CA SER A 10 -26.45 -10.25 -1.08
C SER A 10 -26.42 -10.68 -2.54
N THR A 11 -27.50 -11.23 -3.11
CA THR A 11 -27.51 -11.77 -4.48
C THR A 11 -28.55 -11.09 -5.39
N GLY A 12 -28.45 -11.34 -6.69
CA GLY A 12 -29.34 -10.78 -7.71
C GLY A 12 -28.97 -9.37 -8.18
N TYR A 13 -29.81 -8.82 -9.06
CA TYR A 13 -29.51 -7.58 -9.81
C TYR A 13 -30.57 -6.49 -9.69
N HIS A 14 -31.59 -6.70 -8.86
CA HIS A 14 -32.62 -5.68 -8.63
C HIS A 14 -32.09 -4.56 -7.73
N PRO A 15 -32.07 -3.30 -8.18
CA PRO A 15 -31.57 -2.19 -7.37
C PRO A 15 -32.37 -1.99 -6.08
N ASN A 16 -31.68 -1.62 -5.00
CA ASN A 16 -32.32 -1.17 -3.77
C ASN A 16 -32.80 0.26 -3.95
N THR A 17 -34.05 0.44 -4.35
CA THR A 17 -34.63 1.76 -4.65
C THR A 17 -34.81 2.66 -3.42
N ASN A 18 -34.69 2.13 -2.20
CA ASN A 18 -34.67 2.96 -0.98
C ASN A 18 -33.36 3.74 -0.85
N LEU A 19 -32.24 3.14 -1.28
CA LEU A 19 -30.91 3.77 -1.25
C LEU A 19 -30.55 4.43 -2.59
N PHE A 20 -30.96 3.79 -3.69
CA PHE A 20 -30.69 4.21 -5.06
C PHE A 20 -32.00 4.31 -5.86
N PRO A 21 -32.85 5.33 -5.57
CA PRO A 21 -34.15 5.48 -6.22
C PRO A 21 -34.08 5.68 -7.74
N ASN A 22 -32.92 6.14 -8.24
CA ASN A 22 -32.65 6.28 -9.67
C ASN A 22 -31.15 6.04 -9.93
N LEU A 23 -30.80 4.81 -10.34
CA LEU A 23 -29.41 4.42 -10.62
C LEU A 23 -28.76 5.22 -11.77
N PRO A 24 -29.39 5.40 -12.95
CA PRO A 24 -28.82 6.23 -14.02
C PRO A 24 -28.50 7.66 -13.57
N ARG A 25 -29.37 8.26 -12.75
CA ARG A 25 -29.10 9.57 -12.15
C ARG A 25 -27.90 9.50 -11.21
N PHE A 26 -27.82 8.51 -10.33
CA PHE A 26 -26.69 8.32 -9.43
C PHE A 26 -25.35 8.20 -10.18
N PHE A 27 -25.30 7.39 -11.24
CA PHE A 27 -24.09 7.26 -12.08
C PHE A 27 -23.72 8.59 -12.72
N SER A 28 -24.66 9.28 -13.36
CA SER A 28 -24.38 10.57 -14.00
C SER A 28 -23.91 11.66 -13.00
N GLU A 29 -24.45 11.69 -11.78
CA GLU A 29 -23.99 12.60 -10.72
C GLU A 29 -22.59 12.24 -10.20
N ALA A 30 -22.23 10.95 -10.13
CA ALA A 30 -20.88 10.50 -9.79
C ALA A 30 -19.87 10.87 -10.88
N HIS A 31 -20.22 10.64 -12.15
CA HIS A 31 -19.39 11.01 -13.30
C HIS A 31 -19.20 12.51 -13.43
N ALA A 32 -20.23 13.31 -13.13
CA ALA A 32 -20.12 14.78 -13.06
C ALA A 32 -19.12 15.27 -11.99
N LYS A 33 -18.75 14.41 -11.04
CA LYS A 33 -17.73 14.66 -10.01
C LYS A 33 -16.37 14.00 -10.35
N ASN A 34 -16.20 13.48 -11.57
CA ASN A 34 -15.03 12.72 -12.01
C ASN A 34 -14.76 11.45 -11.18
N VAL A 35 -15.82 10.82 -10.68
CA VAL A 35 -15.75 9.57 -9.89
C VAL A 35 -16.33 8.43 -10.71
N ARG A 36 -15.54 7.38 -10.91
CA ARG A 36 -16.01 6.10 -11.48
C ARG A 36 -16.68 5.26 -10.40
N VAL A 37 -17.68 4.48 -10.79
CA VAL A 37 -18.47 3.65 -9.90
C VAL A 37 -18.16 2.18 -10.12
N MET A 38 -17.89 1.49 -9.02
CA MET A 38 -17.69 0.04 -8.98
C MET A 38 -18.74 -0.59 -8.07
N PHE A 39 -19.40 -1.65 -8.51
CA PHE A 39 -20.41 -2.39 -7.74
C PHE A 39 -19.92 -3.81 -7.43
N ASN A 40 -20.08 -4.22 -6.18
CA ASN A 40 -19.87 -5.59 -5.71
C ASN A 40 -20.97 -6.52 -6.24
N ASP A 41 -20.61 -7.72 -6.72
CA ASP A 41 -21.53 -8.78 -7.08
C ASP A 41 -21.17 -10.13 -6.43
N HIS A 42 -22.15 -10.78 -5.77
CA HIS A 42 -22.08 -12.16 -5.25
C HIS A 42 -22.91 -13.03 -6.20
N PRO A 43 -22.30 -13.66 -7.21
CA PRO A 43 -23.07 -14.24 -8.31
C PRO A 43 -23.56 -15.64 -7.99
N GLU A 44 -24.70 -15.70 -7.31
CA GLU A 44 -25.43 -16.94 -7.05
C GLU A 44 -25.96 -17.54 -8.36
N PRO A 45 -25.51 -18.75 -8.76
CA PRO A 45 -26.00 -19.44 -9.95
C PRO A 45 -27.53 -19.60 -9.92
N VAL A 46 -28.21 -19.41 -11.06
CA VAL A 46 -29.67 -19.62 -11.14
C VAL A 46 -30.04 -21.02 -11.60
N VAL A 47 -29.08 -21.76 -12.15
CA VAL A 47 -29.21 -23.18 -12.53
C VAL A 47 -27.91 -23.95 -12.24
N SER A 48 -27.98 -25.27 -12.22
CA SER A 48 -26.87 -26.15 -11.83
C SER A 48 -25.87 -26.47 -12.96
N ASN A 49 -25.88 -25.71 -14.05
CA ASN A 49 -24.97 -25.91 -15.18
C ASN A 49 -24.51 -24.54 -15.72
N ALA A 50 -23.20 -24.31 -15.67
CA ALA A 50 -22.57 -23.04 -16.04
C ALA A 50 -22.80 -22.62 -17.51
N LEU A 51 -22.99 -23.60 -18.41
CA LEU A 51 -23.20 -23.37 -19.83
C LEU A 51 -24.68 -23.51 -20.24
N ASP A 52 -25.58 -23.66 -19.27
CA ASP A 52 -26.99 -23.65 -19.57
C ASP A 52 -27.40 -22.28 -20.14
N GLN A 53 -28.22 -22.29 -21.19
CA GLN A 53 -28.67 -21.07 -21.84
C GLN A 53 -29.37 -20.12 -20.86
N ALA A 54 -30.09 -20.65 -19.86
CA ALA A 54 -30.74 -19.84 -18.84
C ALA A 54 -29.73 -19.08 -17.97
N GLU A 55 -28.64 -19.73 -17.54
CA GLU A 55 -27.56 -19.09 -16.78
C GLU A 55 -26.89 -18.00 -17.61
N LEU A 56 -26.46 -18.35 -18.82
CA LEU A 56 -25.74 -17.42 -19.72
C LEU A 56 -26.61 -16.19 -20.06
N THR A 57 -27.89 -16.42 -20.37
CA THR A 57 -28.83 -15.33 -20.67
C THR A 57 -29.07 -14.44 -19.45
N TYR A 58 -29.26 -15.05 -18.28
CA TYR A 58 -29.47 -14.32 -17.03
C TYR A 58 -28.25 -13.44 -16.69
N ARG A 59 -27.03 -13.98 -16.76
CA ARG A 59 -25.81 -13.22 -16.44
C ARG A 59 -25.55 -12.12 -17.45
N HIS A 60 -25.52 -12.46 -18.73
CA HIS A 60 -25.22 -11.49 -19.76
C HIS A 60 -26.21 -10.32 -19.73
N THR A 61 -27.51 -10.62 -19.64
CA THR A 61 -28.56 -9.57 -19.62
C THR A 61 -28.38 -8.64 -18.43
N ASN A 62 -28.27 -9.18 -17.21
CA ASN A 62 -28.25 -8.32 -16.02
C ASN A 62 -26.94 -7.54 -15.87
N LEU A 63 -25.79 -8.15 -16.16
CA LEU A 63 -24.49 -7.47 -16.08
C LEU A 63 -24.41 -6.32 -17.09
N THR A 64 -24.79 -6.57 -18.34
CA THR A 64 -24.78 -5.53 -19.41
C THR A 64 -25.85 -4.46 -19.19
N GLN A 65 -27.02 -4.82 -18.64
CA GLN A 65 -28.08 -3.86 -18.34
C GLN A 65 -27.66 -2.81 -17.30
N ILE A 66 -26.88 -3.18 -16.28
CA ILE A 66 -26.41 -2.21 -15.28
C ILE A 66 -25.22 -1.40 -15.83
N LEU A 67 -24.31 -2.04 -16.57
CA LEU A 67 -23.23 -1.33 -17.28
C LEU A 67 -23.79 -0.25 -18.22
N SER A 68 -24.81 -0.57 -19.01
CA SER A 68 -25.45 0.37 -19.95
C SER A 68 -26.18 1.53 -19.26
N GLN A 69 -26.45 1.43 -17.96
CA GLN A 69 -26.98 2.55 -17.17
C GLN A 69 -25.90 3.52 -16.68
N GLY A 70 -24.62 3.14 -16.74
CA GLY A 70 -23.48 3.97 -16.35
C GLY A 70 -22.54 3.38 -15.31
N LEU A 71 -22.63 2.08 -14.99
CA LEU A 71 -21.62 1.43 -14.14
C LEU A 71 -20.28 1.32 -14.89
N ASP A 72 -19.17 1.62 -14.22
CA ASP A 72 -17.84 1.58 -14.84
C ASP A 72 -17.13 0.23 -14.67
N ILE A 73 -17.26 -0.38 -13.48
CA ILE A 73 -16.45 -1.52 -13.05
C ILE A 73 -17.32 -2.52 -12.29
N TRP A 74 -17.17 -3.79 -12.61
CA TRP A 74 -17.67 -4.87 -11.77
C TRP A 74 -16.63 -5.34 -10.78
N TRP A 75 -17.05 -5.54 -9.53
CA TRP A 75 -16.32 -6.29 -8.53
C TRP A 75 -17.00 -7.66 -8.39
N TYR A 76 -16.38 -8.69 -8.98
CA TYR A 76 -16.77 -10.08 -8.83
C TYR A 76 -16.24 -10.62 -7.49
N ASP A 77 -17.13 -10.75 -6.52
CA ASP A 77 -16.84 -11.24 -5.18
C ASP A 77 -17.52 -12.59 -4.98
N ARG A 78 -16.71 -13.60 -4.67
CA ARG A 78 -17.18 -14.99 -4.55
C ARG A 78 -17.60 -15.38 -3.13
N ASN A 79 -17.72 -14.41 -2.20
CA ASN A 79 -18.17 -14.50 -0.79
C ASN A 79 -18.09 -15.88 -0.13
N TRP A 80 -16.97 -16.58 -0.34
CA TRP A 80 -16.57 -17.94 0.07
C TRP A 80 -17.55 -19.12 -0.18
N HIS A 81 -18.87 -18.88 -0.18
CA HIS A 81 -19.96 -19.85 -0.30
C HIS A 81 -20.77 -19.67 -1.59
N ILE A 82 -20.60 -18.54 -2.29
CA ILE A 82 -21.41 -18.19 -3.47
C ILE A 82 -20.47 -17.88 -4.63
N SER A 83 -20.41 -18.79 -5.60
CA SER A 83 -19.63 -18.59 -6.82
C SER A 83 -20.38 -19.08 -8.04
N LEU A 84 -20.03 -18.55 -9.21
CA LEU A 84 -20.46 -19.15 -10.46
C LEU A 84 -19.98 -20.61 -10.53
N MET A 85 -20.85 -21.48 -11.04
CA MET A 85 -20.44 -22.85 -11.32
C MET A 85 -19.39 -22.85 -12.42
N SER A 86 -18.36 -23.68 -12.26
CA SER A 86 -17.40 -23.88 -13.32
C SER A 86 -17.96 -24.84 -14.38
N PRO A 87 -17.76 -24.56 -15.69
CA PRO A 87 -18.14 -25.46 -16.77
C PRO A 87 -17.25 -26.70 -16.87
N SER A 88 -16.15 -26.75 -16.11
CA SER A 88 -15.19 -27.85 -16.13
C SER A 88 -14.58 -28.07 -14.75
N PRO A 89 -14.39 -29.32 -14.28
CA PRO A 89 -13.75 -29.60 -12.99
C PRO A 89 -12.30 -29.09 -12.91
N ASN A 90 -11.65 -28.86 -14.06
CA ASN A 90 -10.28 -28.36 -14.13
C ASN A 90 -10.19 -26.83 -14.31
N LEU A 91 -11.32 -26.16 -14.53
CA LEU A 91 -11.38 -24.70 -14.56
C LEU A 91 -11.86 -24.22 -13.20
N ARG A 92 -11.13 -23.30 -12.58
CA ARG A 92 -11.49 -22.76 -11.28
C ARG A 92 -12.59 -21.69 -11.42
N HIS A 93 -13.51 -21.61 -10.47
CA HIS A 93 -14.61 -20.64 -10.49
C HIS A 93 -14.12 -19.18 -10.41
N GLU A 94 -12.93 -18.93 -9.85
CA GLU A 94 -12.29 -17.60 -9.91
C GLU A 94 -12.05 -17.17 -11.35
N ILE A 95 -11.43 -18.05 -12.14
CA ILE A 95 -11.05 -17.78 -13.53
C ILE A 95 -12.29 -17.70 -14.42
N TRP A 96 -13.22 -18.64 -14.24
CA TRP A 96 -14.47 -18.65 -15.00
C TRP A 96 -15.29 -17.39 -14.75
N GLY A 97 -15.42 -16.94 -13.50
CA GLY A 97 -16.13 -15.70 -13.23
C GLY A 97 -15.41 -14.48 -13.81
N MET A 98 -14.09 -14.39 -13.69
CA MET A 98 -13.35 -13.29 -14.33
C MET A 98 -13.60 -13.22 -15.86
N GLU A 99 -13.69 -14.36 -16.55
CA GLU A 99 -14.08 -14.42 -17.97
C GLU A 99 -15.47 -13.84 -18.21
N VAL A 100 -16.48 -14.33 -17.47
CA VAL A 100 -17.89 -13.91 -17.64
C VAL A 100 -18.05 -12.40 -17.45
N TYR A 101 -17.44 -11.83 -16.41
CA TYR A 101 -17.54 -10.39 -16.15
C TYR A 101 -16.73 -9.56 -17.14
N ARG A 102 -15.56 -10.04 -17.57
CA ARG A 102 -14.76 -9.38 -18.61
C ARG A 102 -15.54 -9.34 -19.93
N ASP A 103 -16.18 -10.44 -20.32
CA ASP A 103 -16.99 -10.53 -21.54
C ASP A 103 -18.17 -9.54 -21.51
N ALA A 104 -18.97 -9.54 -20.44
CA ALA A 104 -20.07 -8.59 -20.26
C ALA A 104 -19.62 -7.12 -20.29
N THR A 105 -18.48 -6.83 -19.65
CA THR A 105 -17.88 -5.48 -19.64
C THR A 105 -17.44 -5.08 -21.04
N SER A 106 -16.78 -5.98 -21.76
CA SER A 106 -16.31 -5.75 -23.14
C SER A 106 -17.46 -5.54 -24.12
N ALA A 107 -18.55 -6.29 -23.97
CA ALA A 107 -19.73 -6.20 -24.81
C ALA A 107 -20.47 -4.85 -24.68
N THR A 108 -20.42 -4.22 -23.50
CA THR A 108 -21.17 -2.98 -23.23
C THR A 108 -20.34 -1.72 -23.47
N ASN A 109 -19.04 -1.77 -23.13
CA ASN A 109 -18.23 -0.57 -22.99
C ASN A 109 -17.14 -0.42 -24.07
N ALA A 110 -17.17 -1.21 -25.15
CA ALA A 110 -16.21 -1.04 -26.25
C ALA A 110 -16.26 0.39 -26.85
N PRO A 111 -15.12 1.06 -27.10
CA PRO A 111 -13.75 0.55 -27.07
C PRO A 111 -12.99 0.75 -25.73
N LEU A 112 -13.66 1.03 -24.61
CA LEU A 112 -13.01 1.19 -23.31
C LEU A 112 -12.30 -0.11 -22.87
N ARG A 113 -11.23 0.03 -22.08
CA ARG A 113 -10.56 -1.12 -21.46
C ARG A 113 -11.54 -1.82 -20.52
N PRO A 114 -11.77 -3.14 -20.67
CA PRO A 114 -12.65 -3.86 -19.76
C PRO A 114 -11.97 -3.99 -18.39
N LEU A 115 -12.41 -3.20 -17.42
CA LEU A 115 -11.89 -3.22 -16.06
C LEU A 115 -12.85 -3.95 -15.15
N ILE A 116 -12.32 -4.97 -14.47
CA ILE A 116 -13.01 -5.71 -13.41
C ILE A 116 -12.09 -5.82 -12.19
N MET A 117 -12.68 -6.08 -11.04
CA MET A 117 -11.98 -6.52 -9.84
C MET A 117 -12.52 -7.89 -9.44
N ALA A 118 -11.67 -8.82 -9.06
CA ALA A 118 -12.10 -10.14 -8.60
C ALA A 118 -11.30 -10.63 -7.39
N ASN A 119 -11.80 -11.63 -6.66
CA ASN A 119 -10.92 -12.39 -5.77
C ASN A 119 -9.74 -12.96 -6.56
N VAL A 120 -8.53 -12.85 -6.01
CA VAL A 120 -7.35 -13.47 -6.57
C VAL A 120 -7.46 -14.99 -6.47
N ASP A 121 -6.96 -15.67 -7.51
CA ASP A 121 -6.83 -17.12 -7.47
C ASP A 121 -5.73 -17.53 -6.47
N GLY A 122 -5.96 -18.59 -5.69
CA GLY A 122 -4.92 -19.24 -4.88
C GLY A 122 -4.47 -18.52 -3.61
N ILE A 123 -4.98 -17.31 -3.34
CA ILE A 123 -4.79 -16.60 -2.07
C ILE A 123 -6.16 -16.37 -1.45
N ASP A 124 -6.35 -16.89 -0.22
CA ASP A 124 -7.59 -16.71 0.51
C ASP A 124 -7.32 -15.92 1.80
N ASN A 125 -8.00 -14.78 1.94
CA ASN A 125 -7.86 -13.86 3.08
C ASN A 125 -6.38 -13.55 3.39
N GLY A 126 -5.62 -13.20 2.36
CA GLY A 126 -4.20 -12.86 2.44
C GLY A 126 -3.25 -14.07 2.53
N ILE A 127 -3.77 -15.29 2.68
CA ILE A 127 -2.96 -16.51 2.85
C ILE A 127 -2.86 -17.25 1.54
N ARG A 128 -1.62 -17.49 1.06
CA ARG A 128 -1.36 -18.30 -0.14
C ARG A 128 -1.60 -19.77 0.16
N ASN A 129 -2.69 -20.32 -0.37
CA ASN A 129 -3.10 -21.70 -0.11
C ASN A 129 -2.65 -22.68 -1.20
N ARG A 130 -2.44 -22.19 -2.43
CA ARG A 130 -2.07 -23.01 -3.58
C ARG A 130 -1.42 -22.17 -4.68
N PRO A 131 -0.74 -22.81 -5.64
CA PRO A 131 -0.31 -22.12 -6.86
C PRO A 131 -1.49 -21.51 -7.61
N MET A 132 -1.28 -20.27 -8.03
CA MET A 132 -2.13 -19.51 -8.94
C MET A 132 -2.13 -20.14 -10.34
N ASP A 133 -3.30 -20.16 -10.98
CA ASP A 133 -3.46 -20.58 -12.36
C ASP A 133 -3.02 -19.46 -13.30
N VAL A 134 -2.12 -19.80 -14.23
CA VAL A 134 -1.57 -18.83 -15.17
C VAL A 134 -2.66 -18.14 -15.98
N ALA A 135 -3.82 -18.75 -16.25
CA ALA A 135 -4.88 -18.13 -17.03
C ALA A 135 -5.41 -16.83 -16.40
N ALA A 136 -5.32 -16.70 -15.08
CA ALA A 136 -5.79 -15.52 -14.37
C ALA A 136 -4.94 -14.25 -14.64
N HIS A 137 -3.73 -14.36 -15.20
CA HIS A 137 -2.92 -13.18 -15.54
C HIS A 137 -3.56 -12.26 -16.59
N THR A 138 -4.50 -12.79 -17.38
CA THR A 138 -5.18 -12.04 -18.46
C THR A 138 -6.22 -11.03 -17.93
N TYR A 139 -6.49 -11.04 -16.63
CA TYR A 139 -7.46 -10.18 -15.98
C TYR A 139 -6.77 -9.10 -15.14
N PRO A 140 -7.39 -7.91 -15.02
CA PRO A 140 -6.76 -6.76 -14.39
C PRO A 140 -6.65 -6.92 -12.86
N ILE A 141 -7.58 -6.36 -12.07
CA ILE A 141 -7.40 -6.24 -10.63
C ILE A 141 -7.85 -7.52 -9.92
N GLN A 142 -6.99 -8.06 -9.07
CA GLN A 142 -7.29 -9.25 -8.26
C GLN A 142 -6.98 -8.97 -6.79
N TRP A 143 -7.90 -9.23 -5.88
CA TRP A 143 -7.79 -8.89 -4.45
C TRP A 143 -7.69 -10.10 -3.53
N THR A 144 -6.93 -9.97 -2.45
CA THR A 144 -6.50 -11.07 -1.56
C THR A 144 -7.53 -11.58 -0.56
N GLY A 145 -8.76 -11.05 -0.52
CA GLY A 145 -9.80 -11.48 0.42
C GLY A 145 -9.92 -10.60 1.66
N ASP A 146 -10.75 -11.07 2.60
CA ASP A 146 -11.15 -10.38 3.83
C ASP A 146 -10.06 -10.52 4.91
N ILE A 147 -8.98 -9.76 4.73
CA ILE A 147 -7.82 -9.80 5.62
C ILE A 147 -8.09 -9.13 6.98
N GLY A 148 -7.34 -9.53 8.01
CA GLY A 148 -7.34 -8.80 9.28
C GLY A 148 -6.56 -7.48 9.19
N PRO A 149 -6.77 -6.54 10.13
CA PRO A 149 -6.12 -5.22 10.10
C PRO A 149 -4.69 -5.18 10.66
N SER A 150 -4.13 -6.33 11.07
CA SER A 150 -2.84 -6.39 11.77
C SER A 150 -1.63 -6.26 10.84
N MET A 151 -0.47 -5.95 11.43
CA MET A 151 0.81 -5.94 10.71
C MET A 151 1.23 -7.31 10.15
N THR A 152 0.70 -8.41 10.70
CA THR A 152 0.90 -9.73 10.10
C THR A 152 0.27 -9.79 8.71
N TYR A 153 -0.94 -9.25 8.54
CA TYR A 153 -1.59 -9.17 7.24
C TYR A 153 -0.95 -8.13 6.32
N LEU A 154 -0.42 -7.02 6.85
CA LEU A 154 0.40 -6.11 6.04
C LEU A 154 1.63 -6.83 5.47
N LYS A 155 2.30 -7.66 6.29
CA LYS A 155 3.42 -8.46 5.82
C LYS A 155 2.98 -9.43 4.72
N TYR A 156 1.85 -10.12 4.88
CA TYR A 156 1.32 -10.98 3.82
C TYR A 156 0.99 -10.20 2.55
N ALA A 157 0.40 -9.01 2.65
CA ALA A 157 0.11 -8.14 1.51
C ALA A 157 1.38 -7.79 0.71
N VAL A 158 2.44 -7.31 1.38
CA VAL A 158 3.73 -7.02 0.73
C VAL A 158 4.28 -8.28 0.06
N GLN A 159 4.30 -9.41 0.77
CA GLN A 159 4.82 -10.66 0.24
C GLN A 159 3.98 -11.18 -0.93
N ASN A 160 2.66 -11.03 -0.89
CA ASN A 160 1.75 -11.44 -1.96
C ASN A 160 1.97 -10.58 -3.19
N ALA A 161 2.01 -9.25 -3.08
CA ALA A 161 2.22 -8.39 -4.24
C ALA A 161 3.57 -8.67 -4.94
N VAL A 162 4.64 -8.89 -4.16
CA VAL A 162 5.98 -9.21 -4.69
C VAL A 162 6.03 -10.62 -5.28
N HIS A 163 5.50 -11.62 -4.57
CA HIS A 163 5.47 -13.00 -5.03
C HIS A 163 4.64 -13.13 -6.31
N SER A 164 3.43 -12.58 -6.30
CA SER A 164 2.49 -12.71 -7.41
C SER A 164 2.99 -12.03 -8.67
N GLY A 165 3.67 -10.89 -8.57
CA GLY A 165 4.31 -10.26 -9.73
C GLY A 165 5.39 -11.14 -10.36
N VAL A 166 6.29 -11.70 -9.56
CA VAL A 166 7.49 -12.39 -10.06
C VAL A 166 7.28 -13.87 -10.36
N GLN A 167 6.50 -14.57 -9.52
CA GLN A 167 6.32 -16.02 -9.59
C GLN A 167 5.00 -16.43 -10.24
N SER A 168 3.97 -15.58 -10.15
CA SER A 168 2.61 -15.93 -10.58
C SER A 168 2.10 -15.11 -11.77
N LEU A 169 2.88 -14.11 -12.21
CA LEU A 169 2.57 -13.22 -13.33
C LEU A 169 1.30 -12.37 -13.11
N PHE A 170 0.96 -12.04 -11.86
CA PHE A 170 -0.21 -11.22 -11.54
C PHE A 170 0.27 -9.82 -11.08
N PRO A 171 0.34 -8.85 -12.01
CA PRO A 171 0.98 -7.55 -11.74
C PRO A 171 0.10 -6.59 -10.93
N TYR A 172 -1.21 -6.85 -10.80
CA TYR A 172 -2.19 -5.95 -10.18
C TYR A 172 -2.86 -6.56 -8.95
N VAL A 173 -2.14 -7.39 -8.18
CA VAL A 173 -2.64 -7.88 -6.90
C VAL A 173 -2.89 -6.70 -5.95
N SER A 174 -4.07 -6.72 -5.32
CA SER A 174 -4.58 -5.70 -4.41
C SER A 174 -4.89 -6.32 -3.05
N ASP A 175 -4.74 -5.52 -2.00
CA ASP A 175 -5.14 -5.87 -0.64
C ASP A 175 -6.14 -4.85 -0.12
N ASP A 176 -6.92 -5.21 0.90
CA ASP A 176 -7.77 -4.26 1.63
C ASP A 176 -6.89 -3.39 2.53
N LEU A 177 -6.47 -2.22 2.05
CA LEU A 177 -5.52 -1.38 2.80
C LEU A 177 -6.14 -0.94 4.14
N GLY A 178 -5.50 -1.35 5.23
CA GLY A 178 -6.01 -1.18 6.61
C GLY A 178 -6.69 -2.43 7.17
N GLY A 179 -6.71 -3.54 6.44
CA GLY A 179 -7.50 -4.74 6.75
C GLY A 179 -8.94 -4.64 6.27
N ASN A 180 -9.71 -5.72 6.39
CA ASN A 180 -11.13 -5.80 6.09
C ASN A 180 -11.99 -5.86 7.37
N THR A 181 -11.68 -6.82 8.24
CA THR A 181 -12.62 -7.36 9.24
C THR A 181 -12.82 -6.48 10.48
N ALA A 182 -11.91 -5.55 10.76
CA ALA A 182 -12.00 -4.61 11.88
C ALA A 182 -11.21 -3.33 11.61
N ASN A 183 -11.31 -2.32 12.49
CA ASN A 183 -10.47 -1.12 12.38
C ASN A 183 -9.02 -1.43 12.80
N PRO A 184 -8.01 -0.99 12.02
CA PRO A 184 -6.62 -1.02 12.46
C PRO A 184 -6.39 -0.02 13.59
N THR A 185 -5.27 -0.17 14.30
CA THR A 185 -4.74 0.94 15.10
C THR A 185 -4.33 2.09 14.17
N ARG A 186 -4.19 3.29 14.72
CA ARG A 186 -3.67 4.44 13.95
C ARG A 186 -2.35 4.14 13.26
N ASP A 187 -1.40 3.55 13.98
CA ASP A 187 -0.06 3.26 13.47
C ASP A 187 -0.13 2.21 12.35
N ASP A 188 -0.94 1.17 12.54
CA ASP A 188 -1.15 0.13 11.54
C ASP A 188 -1.80 0.69 10.27
N TYR A 189 -2.81 1.55 10.43
CA TYR A 189 -3.42 2.27 9.31
C TYR A 189 -2.38 3.04 8.51
N ILE A 190 -1.52 3.82 9.19
CA ILE A 190 -0.46 4.58 8.54
C ILE A 190 0.45 3.65 7.73
N ARG A 191 0.95 2.56 8.31
CA ARG A 191 1.81 1.59 7.60
C ARG A 191 1.13 0.94 6.40
N TRP A 192 -0.17 0.67 6.49
CA TRP A 192 -0.96 0.21 5.36
C TRP A 192 -1.05 1.23 4.23
N ILE A 193 -1.23 2.53 4.55
CA ILE A 193 -1.26 3.59 3.54
C ILE A 193 0.13 3.81 2.91
N GLU A 194 1.20 3.77 3.70
CA GLU A 194 2.57 3.85 3.18
C GLU A 194 2.84 2.76 2.12
N TYR A 195 2.57 1.50 2.45
CA TYR A 195 2.70 0.38 1.51
C TYR A 195 1.78 0.55 0.31
N GLY A 196 0.49 0.79 0.55
CA GLY A 196 -0.51 0.80 -0.52
C GLY A 196 -0.26 1.88 -1.55
N THR A 197 0.27 3.04 -1.16
CA THR A 197 0.58 4.12 -2.11
C THR A 197 1.71 3.74 -3.07
N LEU A 198 2.57 2.82 -2.63
CA LEU A 198 3.71 2.24 -3.33
C LEU A 198 3.46 0.79 -3.79
N SER A 199 2.21 0.33 -3.82
CA SER A 199 1.79 -0.96 -4.37
C SER A 199 1.06 -0.79 -5.73
N PRO A 200 0.78 -1.87 -6.49
CA PRO A 200 0.12 -1.76 -7.79
C PRO A 200 -1.24 -1.06 -7.69
N ILE A 201 -2.05 -1.44 -6.69
CA ILE A 201 -3.43 -0.96 -6.52
C ILE A 201 -3.61 -0.36 -5.13
N TYR A 202 -3.95 0.93 -5.08
CA TYR A 202 -4.29 1.64 -3.84
C TYR A 202 -5.79 1.56 -3.57
N ARG A 203 -6.19 0.69 -2.63
CA ARG A 203 -7.62 0.47 -2.30
C ARG A 203 -7.83 0.22 -0.80
N PRO A 204 -8.03 1.28 0.00
CA PRO A 204 -8.58 1.12 1.34
C PRO A 204 -10.01 0.59 1.27
N HIS A 205 -10.30 -0.50 1.97
CA HIS A 205 -11.62 -1.15 1.99
C HIS A 205 -11.83 -1.85 3.34
N CYS A 206 -13.09 -2.04 3.74
CA CYS A 206 -13.45 -2.73 4.97
C CYS A 206 -14.90 -3.19 4.98
N THR A 207 -15.21 -4.10 5.91
CA THR A 207 -16.58 -4.50 6.22
C THR A 207 -17.41 -3.34 6.81
N MET A 208 -18.72 -3.52 6.83
CA MET A 208 -19.65 -2.58 7.43
C MET A 208 -19.39 -2.41 8.94
N GLY A 209 -19.36 -1.16 9.42
CA GLY A 209 -19.07 -0.84 10.82
C GLY A 209 -17.61 -0.45 11.09
N ALA A 210 -16.70 -0.71 10.15
CA ALA A 210 -15.35 -0.18 10.16
C ALA A 210 -15.21 1.08 9.28
N SER A 211 -14.10 1.80 9.40
CA SER A 211 -13.77 2.98 8.59
C SER A 211 -12.38 2.87 7.99
N ARG A 212 -12.19 3.43 6.80
CA ARG A 212 -10.88 3.60 6.15
C ARG A 212 -10.57 5.05 5.78
N MET A 213 -11.42 5.97 6.23
CA MET A 213 -11.20 7.39 6.00
C MET A 213 -10.05 7.89 6.87
N PRO A 214 -9.03 8.58 6.31
CA PRO A 214 -7.84 8.94 7.08
C PRO A 214 -8.13 9.73 8.37
N TRP A 215 -9.11 10.65 8.32
CA TRP A 215 -9.48 11.49 9.46
C TRP A 215 -10.09 10.73 10.64
N THR A 216 -10.58 9.50 10.45
CA THR A 216 -11.09 8.69 11.58
C THR A 216 -9.98 8.10 12.45
N PHE A 217 -8.72 8.23 12.02
CA PHE A 217 -7.54 7.76 12.75
C PHE A 217 -6.73 8.92 13.37
N GLY A 218 -7.29 10.13 13.39
CA GLY A 218 -6.67 11.32 13.97
C GLY A 218 -5.85 12.14 12.97
N SER A 219 -5.52 13.38 13.36
CA SER A 219 -4.90 14.39 12.48
C SER A 219 -3.52 13.99 11.97
N GLU A 220 -2.72 13.28 12.78
CA GLU A 220 -1.40 12.78 12.35
C GLU A 220 -1.55 11.74 11.22
N ALA A 221 -2.47 10.77 11.37
CA ALA A 221 -2.73 9.78 10.32
C ALA A 221 -3.28 10.42 9.05
N GLU A 222 -4.18 11.39 9.17
CA GLU A 222 -4.68 12.14 8.02
C GLU A 222 -3.55 12.87 7.28
N TRP A 223 -2.69 13.57 8.02
CA TRP A 223 -1.57 14.31 7.45
C TRP A 223 -0.56 13.38 6.75
N ILE A 224 -0.18 12.27 7.38
CA ILE A 224 0.75 11.29 6.79
C ILE A 224 0.11 10.64 5.54
N ALA A 225 -1.13 10.17 5.65
CA ALA A 225 -1.83 9.54 4.53
C ALA A 225 -1.91 10.48 3.32
N ARG A 226 -2.23 11.77 3.54
CA ARG A 226 -2.27 12.79 2.49
C ARG A 226 -0.94 12.94 1.77
N ARG A 227 0.19 12.95 2.49
CA ARG A 227 1.54 13.06 1.90
C ARG A 227 1.87 11.86 1.01
N PHE A 228 1.57 10.65 1.47
CA PHE A 228 1.79 9.43 0.69
C PHE A 228 0.85 9.31 -0.53
N ILE A 229 -0.43 9.70 -0.38
CA ILE A 229 -1.37 9.73 -1.51
C ILE A 229 -0.89 10.74 -2.56
N ASN A 230 -0.43 11.92 -2.15
CA ASN A 230 0.15 12.90 -3.07
C ASN A 230 1.39 12.35 -3.79
N LEU A 231 2.26 11.60 -3.09
CA LEU A 231 3.39 10.91 -3.72
C LEU A 231 2.93 9.91 -4.78
N ARG A 232 1.89 9.11 -4.52
CA ARG A 232 1.33 8.20 -5.52
C ARG A 232 0.90 8.93 -6.79
N TYR A 233 0.21 10.07 -6.63
CA TYR A 233 -0.21 10.90 -7.78
C TYR A 233 0.99 11.46 -8.55
N ARG A 234 2.05 11.88 -7.86
CA ARG A 234 3.32 12.29 -8.49
C ARG A 234 3.94 11.16 -9.32
N LEU A 235 3.88 9.93 -8.81
CA LEU A 235 4.44 8.73 -9.43
C LEU A 235 3.56 8.14 -10.55
N LEU A 236 2.43 8.77 -10.93
CA LEU A 236 1.57 8.24 -12.00
C LEU A 236 2.34 7.90 -13.30
N PRO A 237 3.26 8.74 -13.83
CA PRO A 237 3.99 8.38 -15.04
C PRO A 237 4.95 7.20 -14.83
N VAL A 238 5.48 7.01 -13.62
CA VAL A 238 6.32 5.87 -13.25
C VAL A 238 5.51 4.57 -13.25
N PHE A 239 4.38 4.56 -12.53
CA PHE A 239 3.48 3.40 -12.51
C PHE A 239 2.90 3.11 -13.89
N TYR A 240 2.60 4.14 -14.69
CA TYR A 240 2.00 3.96 -16.00
C TYR A 240 2.99 3.42 -17.04
N ALA A 241 4.25 3.86 -16.98
CA ALA A 241 5.33 3.24 -17.75
C ALA A 241 5.55 1.78 -17.34
N ALA A 242 5.53 1.47 -16.04
CA ALA A 242 5.64 0.08 -15.56
C ALA A 242 4.46 -0.80 -16.01
N ALA A 243 3.23 -0.26 -16.00
CA ALA A 243 2.06 -0.97 -16.52
C ALA A 243 2.18 -1.24 -18.04
N ARG A 244 2.77 -0.29 -18.78
CA ARG A 244 3.06 -0.50 -20.21
C ARG A 244 4.13 -1.56 -20.42
N GLU A 245 5.22 -1.51 -19.67
CA GLU A 245 6.30 -2.52 -19.74
C GLU A 245 5.76 -3.91 -19.40
N ASN A 246 4.91 -4.00 -18.38
CA ASN A 246 4.21 -5.23 -18.05
C ASN A 246 3.36 -5.75 -19.21
N TYR A 247 2.60 -4.88 -19.90
CA TYR A 247 1.84 -5.27 -21.08
C TYR A 247 2.74 -5.80 -22.22
N ASP A 248 3.87 -5.14 -22.47
CA ASP A 248 4.76 -5.50 -23.59
C ASP A 248 5.60 -6.75 -23.32
N THR A 249 5.97 -7.01 -22.06
CA THR A 249 7.02 -7.99 -21.71
C THR A 249 6.64 -8.99 -20.61
N GLY A 250 5.57 -8.72 -19.85
CA GLY A 250 5.19 -9.49 -18.66
C GLY A 250 5.96 -9.11 -17.40
N GLU A 251 6.92 -8.18 -17.47
CA GLU A 251 7.68 -7.71 -16.30
C GLU A 251 6.75 -7.17 -15.20
N PRO A 252 6.98 -7.47 -13.92
CA PRO A 252 6.05 -7.06 -12.86
C PRO A 252 6.21 -5.59 -12.48
N ILE A 253 5.12 -5.00 -12.00
CA ILE A 253 5.12 -3.62 -11.51
C ILE A 253 5.96 -3.48 -10.23
N LEU A 254 5.78 -4.41 -9.29
CA LEU A 254 6.68 -4.57 -8.14
C LEU A 254 7.67 -5.69 -8.44
N ARG A 255 8.95 -5.35 -8.57
CA ARG A 255 10.00 -6.30 -8.93
C ARG A 255 10.69 -6.81 -7.68
N ARG A 256 10.67 -8.12 -7.46
CA ARG A 256 11.58 -8.75 -6.48
C ARG A 256 13.00 -8.66 -7.02
N LEU A 257 13.96 -8.41 -6.13
CA LEU A 257 15.32 -8.05 -6.54
C LEU A 257 16.07 -9.20 -7.22
N ASP A 258 15.65 -10.45 -7.06
CA ASP A 258 16.27 -11.60 -7.72
C ASP A 258 15.97 -11.70 -9.22
N LEU A 259 15.09 -10.86 -9.78
CA LEU A 259 14.97 -10.66 -11.23
C LEU A 259 16.25 -10.06 -11.82
N ASP A 260 16.77 -9.00 -11.18
CA ASP A 260 17.94 -8.28 -11.67
C ASP A 260 19.24 -8.79 -11.02
N TYR A 261 19.13 -9.45 -9.86
CA TYR A 261 20.26 -9.86 -9.03
C TYR A 261 20.17 -11.33 -8.55
N PRO A 262 19.93 -12.32 -9.45
CA PRO A 262 19.66 -13.72 -9.08
C PRO A 262 20.83 -14.41 -8.36
N GLN A 263 22.05 -13.91 -8.54
CA GLN A 263 23.26 -14.44 -7.91
C GLN A 263 23.35 -14.14 -6.40
N TYR A 264 22.49 -13.27 -5.86
CA TYR A 264 22.50 -12.91 -4.45
C TYR A 264 21.33 -13.57 -3.71
N PRO A 265 21.57 -14.49 -2.75
CA PRO A 265 20.49 -15.13 -2.00
C PRO A 265 19.56 -14.13 -1.28
N LYS A 266 20.10 -12.99 -0.81
CA LYS A 266 19.32 -11.93 -0.16
C LYS A 266 18.33 -11.23 -1.10
N ALA A 267 18.55 -11.28 -2.42
CA ALA A 267 17.67 -10.68 -3.42
C ALA A 267 16.31 -11.40 -3.51
N LYS A 268 16.20 -12.64 -3.01
CA LYS A 268 14.95 -13.43 -2.96
C LYS A 268 13.98 -13.00 -1.86
N SER A 269 14.34 -11.98 -1.07
CA SER A 269 13.48 -11.45 -0.02
C SER A 269 12.17 -10.92 -0.60
N GLU A 270 11.03 -11.33 -0.05
CA GLU A 270 9.71 -10.80 -0.40
C GLU A 270 9.33 -9.58 0.45
N ASN A 271 10.26 -9.06 1.25
CA ASN A 271 10.03 -7.97 2.20
C ASN A 271 10.43 -6.59 1.66
N GLN A 272 10.91 -6.53 0.42
CA GLN A 272 11.34 -5.32 -0.26
C GLN A 272 11.22 -5.54 -1.77
N TYR A 273 11.08 -4.46 -2.52
CA TYR A 273 10.87 -4.52 -3.96
C TYR A 273 11.34 -3.25 -4.67
N LEU A 274 11.54 -3.35 -5.98
CA LEU A 274 11.75 -2.19 -6.84
C LEU A 274 10.43 -1.77 -7.49
N ILE A 275 10.21 -0.46 -7.60
CA ILE A 275 9.25 0.14 -8.53
C ILE A 275 10.05 0.64 -9.74
N GLY A 276 9.73 0.10 -10.92
CA GLY A 276 10.63 0.18 -12.06
C GLY A 276 12.01 -0.38 -11.69
N HIS A 277 13.09 0.23 -12.15
CA HIS A 277 14.46 -0.26 -11.89
C HIS A 277 15.26 0.53 -10.85
N SER A 278 14.67 1.61 -10.31
CA SER A 278 15.46 2.68 -9.67
C SER A 278 14.87 3.21 -8.37
N ILE A 279 13.73 2.69 -7.91
CA ILE A 279 13.14 3.05 -6.61
C ILE A 279 13.04 1.77 -5.78
N LEU A 280 13.86 1.64 -4.74
CA LEU A 280 13.82 0.53 -3.79
C LEU A 280 12.96 0.92 -2.59
N VAL A 281 11.98 0.08 -2.29
CA VAL A 281 11.05 0.23 -1.16
C VAL A 281 11.18 -0.98 -0.23
N ALA A 282 11.24 -0.74 1.08
CA ALA A 282 11.18 -1.79 2.09
C ALA A 282 10.15 -1.42 3.18
N PRO A 283 8.89 -1.88 3.07
CA PRO A 283 7.83 -1.53 4.01
C PRO A 283 8.13 -1.89 5.47
N ALA A 284 7.75 -0.98 6.38
CA ALA A 284 7.82 -1.19 7.82
C ALA A 284 6.62 -2.04 8.28
N MET A 285 6.82 -3.35 8.29
CA MET A 285 5.79 -4.36 8.57
C MET A 285 6.13 -5.27 9.76
N TRP A 286 7.12 -4.87 10.57
CA TRP A 286 7.52 -5.60 11.77
C TRP A 286 6.78 -5.01 12.96
N GLY A 287 5.53 -5.43 13.18
CA GLY A 287 4.72 -4.76 14.19
C GLY A 287 3.49 -5.49 14.69
N GLY A 288 3.31 -6.78 14.40
CA GLY A 288 2.13 -7.53 14.87
C GLY A 288 2.13 -7.77 16.39
N GLY A 289 3.12 -7.24 17.10
CA GLY A 289 3.52 -7.67 18.42
C GLY A 289 4.12 -9.08 18.40
N ALA A 290 5.12 -9.34 19.24
CA ALA A 290 5.55 -10.70 19.53
C ALA A 290 4.78 -11.20 20.76
N VAL A 291 4.60 -12.51 20.90
CA VAL A 291 4.08 -13.08 22.14
C VAL A 291 4.94 -12.62 23.30
N VAL A 292 4.32 -12.16 24.39
CA VAL A 292 5.04 -11.80 25.61
C VAL A 292 5.88 -13.00 26.06
N PRO A 293 7.22 -12.88 26.13
CA PRO A 293 8.07 -13.96 26.56
C PRO A 293 7.71 -14.41 27.97
N SER A 294 7.63 -15.73 28.19
CA SER A 294 7.35 -16.29 29.52
C SER A 294 8.35 -15.82 30.58
N ALA A 295 9.59 -15.55 30.18
CA ALA A 295 10.64 -15.01 31.04
C ALA A 295 10.33 -13.61 31.61
N TRP A 296 9.34 -12.89 31.05
CA TRP A 296 8.92 -11.58 31.56
C TRP A 296 7.82 -11.70 32.61
N LEU A 297 7.20 -12.88 32.77
CA LEU A 297 6.00 -13.06 33.57
C LEU A 297 6.31 -13.82 34.86
N THR A 298 5.83 -13.26 35.97
CA THR A 298 5.93 -13.90 37.29
C THR A 298 4.63 -13.79 38.07
N THR A 299 4.34 -14.78 38.91
CA THR A 299 3.19 -14.72 39.82
C THR A 299 3.45 -13.66 40.88
N THR A 300 2.42 -13.28 41.63
CA THR A 300 2.57 -12.32 42.75
C THR A 300 3.61 -12.78 43.79
N ASN A 301 3.86 -14.09 43.89
CA ASN A 301 4.85 -14.68 44.80
C ASN A 301 6.21 -14.97 44.12
N GLY A 302 6.43 -14.49 42.89
CA GLY A 302 7.71 -14.58 42.19
C GLY A 302 7.98 -15.92 41.48
N GLN A 303 7.00 -16.82 41.35
CA GLN A 303 7.14 -18.03 40.51
C GLN A 303 7.03 -17.67 39.03
N ALA A 304 7.68 -18.41 38.13
CA ALA A 304 7.58 -18.16 36.69
C ALA A 304 6.16 -18.40 36.16
N GLY A 305 5.63 -17.48 35.34
CA GLY A 305 4.26 -17.52 34.80
C GLY A 305 3.27 -16.61 35.52
N LEU A 306 1.98 -16.73 35.22
CA LEU A 306 0.88 -15.97 35.83
C LEU A 306 -0.10 -16.92 36.53
N ASN A 307 -0.71 -16.47 37.63
CA ASN A 307 -1.79 -17.21 38.28
C ASN A 307 -3.03 -17.14 37.39
N ALA A 308 -3.48 -18.29 36.89
CA ALA A 308 -4.64 -18.42 36.02
C ALA A 308 -5.83 -18.99 36.81
N SER A 309 -6.98 -18.34 36.71
CA SER A 309 -8.28 -18.80 37.21
C SER A 309 -9.27 -18.88 36.07
N TYR A 310 -9.89 -20.04 35.87
CA TYR A 310 -10.89 -20.28 34.84
C TYR A 310 -12.25 -20.52 35.47
N PHE A 311 -13.29 -19.90 34.92
CA PHE A 311 -14.65 -19.89 35.47
C PHE A 311 -15.63 -20.49 34.47
N SER A 312 -16.57 -21.31 34.94
CA SER A 312 -17.64 -21.89 34.12
C SER A 312 -18.81 -20.91 33.90
N ASN A 313 -18.49 -19.61 33.81
CA ASN A 313 -19.42 -18.51 33.55
C ASN A 313 -18.67 -17.38 32.82
N THR A 314 -19.42 -16.41 32.31
CA THR A 314 -18.93 -15.32 31.46
C THR A 314 -18.61 -14.02 32.23
N ASN A 315 -18.68 -14.04 33.56
CA ASN A 315 -18.59 -12.84 34.39
C ASN A 315 -17.54 -12.92 35.50
N LEU A 316 -16.60 -13.88 35.41
CA LEU A 316 -15.47 -14.03 36.33
C LEU A 316 -15.90 -14.13 37.81
N SER A 317 -17.04 -14.78 38.07
CA SER A 317 -17.65 -14.80 39.39
C SER A 317 -17.62 -16.18 40.05
N GLY A 318 -17.65 -16.19 41.39
CA GLY A 318 -17.68 -17.41 42.19
C GLY A 318 -16.35 -18.14 42.26
N ALA A 319 -16.39 -19.43 42.59
CA ALA A 319 -15.20 -20.27 42.65
C ALA A 319 -14.74 -20.65 41.23
N ALA A 320 -13.43 -20.53 40.98
CA ALA A 320 -12.83 -20.98 39.74
C ALA A 320 -12.98 -22.51 39.59
N ALA A 321 -13.38 -22.96 38.40
CA ALA A 321 -13.49 -24.37 38.05
C ALA A 321 -12.12 -25.02 37.84
N LEU A 322 -11.12 -24.23 37.46
CA LEU A 322 -9.74 -24.63 37.30
C LEU A 322 -8.82 -23.48 37.71
N THR A 323 -7.77 -23.78 38.47
CA THR A 323 -6.67 -22.84 38.72
C THR A 323 -5.34 -23.50 38.39
N ARG A 324 -4.41 -22.74 37.82
CA ARG A 324 -3.04 -23.19 37.54
C ARG A 324 -2.10 -22.00 37.36
N ILE A 325 -0.82 -22.28 37.09
CA ILE A 325 0.13 -21.27 36.63
C ILE A 325 0.35 -21.49 35.14
N ASP A 326 0.09 -20.45 34.36
CA ASP A 326 0.37 -20.44 32.93
C ASP A 326 1.66 -19.67 32.66
N THR A 327 2.58 -20.27 31.91
CA THR A 327 3.90 -19.67 31.65
C THR A 327 3.83 -18.46 30.71
N ASN A 328 2.81 -18.40 29.86
CA ASN A 328 2.46 -17.25 29.04
C ASN A 328 0.95 -17.28 28.69
N ILE A 329 0.46 -16.20 28.08
CA ILE A 329 -0.89 -16.14 27.50
C ILE A 329 -0.74 -16.24 25.99
N ASN A 330 -0.83 -17.45 25.45
CA ASN A 330 -0.83 -17.72 24.02
C ASN A 330 -1.58 -19.03 23.76
N PHE A 331 -2.90 -18.95 23.81
CA PHE A 331 -3.78 -20.10 23.76
C PHE A 331 -4.68 -20.05 22.52
N ASN A 332 -4.71 -21.16 21.80
CA ASN A 332 -5.75 -21.50 20.83
C ASN A 332 -6.21 -22.92 21.21
N TRP A 333 -7.41 -23.03 21.76
CA TRP A 333 -7.93 -24.30 22.25
C TRP A 333 -8.65 -25.10 21.15
N ASN A 334 -8.76 -24.55 19.93
CA ASN A 334 -9.34 -25.15 18.72
C ASN A 334 -10.78 -25.64 18.93
N ASN A 335 -11.64 -24.77 19.47
CA ASN A 335 -13.02 -25.02 19.88
C ASN A 335 -13.10 -26.10 20.97
N GLY A 336 -12.14 -26.07 21.88
CA GLY A 336 -11.98 -26.98 22.99
C GLY A 336 -12.27 -26.30 24.31
N SER A 337 -11.42 -26.56 25.31
CA SER A 337 -11.53 -25.97 26.64
C SER A 337 -10.15 -26.00 27.33
N PRO A 338 -9.85 -25.06 28.25
CA PRO A 338 -8.62 -25.08 29.04
C PRO A 338 -8.48 -26.30 29.96
N GLY A 339 -9.56 -27.04 30.21
CA GLY A 339 -9.56 -28.33 30.90
C GLY A 339 -10.98 -28.85 31.15
N GLY A 340 -11.16 -30.15 31.41
CA GLY A 340 -12.49 -30.80 31.45
C GLY A 340 -13.50 -30.29 32.49
N ALA A 341 -13.09 -29.44 33.43
CA ALA A 341 -13.98 -28.77 34.39
C ALA A 341 -14.57 -27.44 33.87
N VAL A 342 -14.00 -26.90 32.78
CA VAL A 342 -14.43 -25.67 32.12
C VAL A 342 -15.23 -26.06 30.86
N PRO A 343 -16.42 -25.50 30.62
CA PRO A 343 -17.21 -25.81 29.43
C PRO A 343 -16.49 -25.36 28.15
N GLY A 344 -16.92 -25.85 26.99
CA GLY A 344 -16.34 -25.42 25.71
C GLY A 344 -16.70 -23.99 25.32
N ASP A 345 -17.90 -23.56 25.73
CA ASP A 345 -18.49 -22.26 25.43
C ASP A 345 -18.96 -21.59 26.73
N ASN A 346 -19.17 -20.27 26.69
CA ASN A 346 -19.68 -19.46 27.80
C ASN A 346 -18.85 -19.54 29.10
N TRP A 347 -17.54 -19.38 28.98
CA TRP A 347 -16.59 -19.37 30.09
C TRP A 347 -15.72 -18.12 30.10
N SER A 348 -14.98 -17.90 31.18
CA SER A 348 -14.06 -16.76 31.30
C SER A 348 -12.81 -17.14 32.06
N ALA A 349 -11.74 -16.36 31.89
CA ALA A 349 -10.48 -16.54 32.60
C ALA A 349 -9.90 -15.23 33.09
N GLU A 350 -9.18 -15.30 34.21
CA GLU A 350 -8.35 -14.23 34.74
C GLU A 350 -6.92 -14.75 34.93
N TRP A 351 -5.95 -14.04 34.36
CA TRP A 351 -4.54 -14.18 34.67
C TRP A 351 -4.08 -12.99 35.50
N SER A 352 -3.38 -13.24 36.61
CA SER A 352 -2.81 -12.20 37.47
C SER A 352 -1.38 -12.49 37.90
N GLY A 353 -0.58 -11.44 38.00
CA GLY A 353 0.82 -11.51 38.38
C GLY A 353 1.55 -10.21 38.04
N ASN A 354 2.78 -10.33 37.58
CA ASN A 354 3.66 -9.23 37.24
C ASN A 354 4.31 -9.44 35.87
N ILE A 355 4.62 -8.33 35.20
CA ILE A 355 5.44 -8.28 34.01
C ILE A 355 6.71 -7.45 34.27
N THR A 356 7.87 -7.97 33.87
CA THR A 356 9.16 -7.26 33.93
C THR A 356 9.86 -7.34 32.58
N VAL A 357 9.96 -6.20 31.90
CA VAL A 357 10.60 -6.10 30.59
C VAL A 357 12.08 -5.74 30.80
N PRO A 358 13.05 -6.47 30.20
CA PRO A 358 14.46 -6.14 30.37
C PRO A 358 14.79 -4.73 29.84
N ALA A 359 15.63 -3.98 30.57
CA ALA A 359 16.00 -2.60 30.21
C ALA A 359 16.56 -2.47 28.78
N ALA A 360 17.26 -3.50 28.28
CA ALA A 360 17.83 -3.54 26.93
C ALA A 360 16.79 -3.57 25.80
N ILE A 361 15.52 -3.91 26.10
CA ILE A 361 14.43 -3.93 25.12
C ILE A 361 13.85 -2.51 24.91
N GLY A 362 13.95 -1.65 25.93
CA GLY A 362 13.23 -0.38 25.97
C GLY A 362 11.75 -0.57 26.27
N ASP A 363 11.06 0.54 26.52
CA ASP A 363 9.63 0.57 26.87
C ASP A 363 8.77 -0.12 25.80
N VAL A 364 7.70 -0.80 26.22
CA VAL A 364 6.84 -1.59 25.33
C VAL A 364 5.35 -1.30 25.53
N THR A 365 4.57 -1.48 24.48
CA THR A 365 3.09 -1.47 24.54
C THR A 365 2.59 -2.89 24.42
N LEU A 366 1.64 -3.27 25.28
CA LEU A 366 0.98 -4.58 25.23
C LEU A 366 -0.20 -4.57 24.24
N ALA A 367 -0.58 -5.74 23.74
CA ALA A 367 -1.79 -5.94 22.96
C ALA A 367 -2.37 -7.34 23.21
N THR A 368 -3.63 -7.57 22.89
CA THR A 368 -4.26 -8.89 22.87
C THR A 368 -4.74 -9.23 21.47
N VAL A 369 -4.63 -10.48 21.06
CA VAL A 369 -5.48 -11.05 20.00
C VAL A 369 -6.49 -11.94 20.70
N SER A 370 -7.79 -11.63 20.61
CA SER A 370 -8.84 -12.38 21.30
C SER A 370 -10.05 -12.63 20.40
N ASP A 371 -10.55 -13.86 20.39
CA ASP A 371 -11.93 -14.16 19.99
C ASP A 371 -12.86 -13.82 21.16
N ASP A 372 -14.01 -13.18 20.90
CA ASP A 372 -14.85 -12.50 21.88
C ASP A 372 -14.11 -11.37 22.64
N GLY A 373 -13.88 -11.53 23.95
CA GLY A 373 -13.53 -10.41 24.83
C GLY A 373 -12.19 -10.56 25.54
N ALA A 374 -11.44 -9.46 25.65
CA ALA A 374 -10.28 -9.34 26.52
C ALA A 374 -10.20 -7.97 27.20
N ARG A 375 -9.75 -7.96 28.46
CA ARG A 375 -9.42 -6.73 29.20
C ARG A 375 -8.04 -6.87 29.83
N VAL A 376 -7.27 -5.79 29.89
CA VAL A 376 -5.93 -5.79 30.48
C VAL A 376 -5.78 -4.61 31.43
N TRP A 377 -5.20 -4.86 32.59
CA TRP A 377 -4.79 -3.84 33.55
C TRP A 377 -3.29 -3.86 33.74
N LEU A 378 -2.70 -2.67 33.75
CA LEU A 378 -1.32 -2.44 34.14
C LEU A 378 -1.33 -1.54 35.37
N ASP A 379 -0.74 -2.01 36.48
CA ASP A 379 -0.73 -1.29 37.78
C ASP A 379 -2.13 -0.83 38.23
N ASP A 380 -3.11 -1.73 38.12
CA ASP A 380 -4.54 -1.51 38.41
C ASP A 380 -5.26 -0.51 37.49
N GLN A 381 -4.60 0.02 36.47
CA GLN A 381 -5.23 0.88 35.46
C GLN A 381 -5.66 0.04 34.24
N LEU A 382 -6.96 0.08 33.93
CA LEU A 382 -7.52 -0.57 32.74
C LEU A 382 -6.92 0.07 31.48
N CYS A 383 -6.22 -0.71 30.67
CA CYS A 383 -5.50 -0.24 29.50
C CYS A 383 -5.92 -0.92 28.19
N ILE A 384 -6.63 -2.04 28.26
CA ILE A 384 -7.38 -2.65 27.14
C ILE A 384 -8.78 -2.94 27.65
N ASP A 385 -9.81 -2.49 26.94
CA ASP A 385 -11.21 -2.71 27.29
C ASP A 385 -12.04 -3.14 26.07
N HIS A 386 -12.02 -4.44 25.77
CA HIS A 386 -12.86 -5.03 24.73
C HIS A 386 -13.63 -6.22 25.32
N TRP A 387 -14.84 -6.01 25.81
CA TRP A 387 -15.62 -7.06 26.48
C TRP A 387 -16.95 -7.31 25.78
N GLY A 388 -17.11 -8.46 25.14
CA GLY A 388 -18.34 -8.84 24.46
C GLY A 388 -18.10 -9.82 23.31
N PRO A 389 -19.16 -10.16 22.55
CA PRO A 389 -19.04 -11.03 21.38
C PRO A 389 -18.25 -10.37 20.25
N GLY A 390 -17.45 -11.16 19.53
CA GLY A 390 -16.77 -10.67 18.34
C GLY A 390 -15.79 -11.69 17.74
N ASP A 391 -15.52 -11.55 16.45
CA ASP A 391 -14.45 -12.31 15.80
C ASP A 391 -13.08 -11.89 16.36
N SER A 392 -12.11 -12.78 16.22
CA SER A 392 -10.70 -12.56 16.59
C SER A 392 -10.18 -11.17 16.21
N VAL A 393 -9.97 -10.31 17.22
CA VAL A 393 -9.54 -8.92 17.06
C VAL A 393 -8.23 -8.65 17.81
N THR A 394 -7.40 -7.75 17.27
CA THR A 394 -6.24 -7.22 18.00
C THR A 394 -6.59 -5.92 18.71
N THR A 395 -6.43 -5.85 20.03
CA THR A 395 -6.63 -4.62 20.81
C THR A 395 -5.34 -4.22 21.49
N THR A 396 -4.94 -2.95 21.37
CA THR A 396 -3.66 -2.44 21.89
C THR A 396 -3.86 -1.63 23.16
N SER A 397 -2.92 -1.76 24.09
CA SER A 397 -2.90 -1.02 25.36
C SER A 397 -2.76 0.48 25.16
N THR A 398 -3.50 1.26 25.93
CA THR A 398 -3.34 2.72 26.06
C THR A 398 -2.17 3.11 26.97
N LEU A 399 -1.55 2.14 27.66
CA LEU A 399 -0.43 2.35 28.57
C LEU A 399 0.83 1.66 28.06
N THR A 400 1.96 2.11 28.59
CA THR A 400 3.29 1.59 28.28
C THR A 400 3.88 0.90 29.50
N VAL A 401 4.45 -0.28 29.30
CA VAL A 401 5.27 -0.98 30.31
C VAL A 401 6.67 -0.39 30.24
N ARG A 402 7.15 0.18 31.35
CA ARG A 402 8.49 0.77 31.41
C ARG A 402 9.52 -0.32 31.57
N ALA A 403 10.52 -0.36 30.69
CA ALA A 403 11.55 -1.37 30.77
C ALA A 403 12.45 -1.17 31.99
N GLY A 404 12.94 -2.28 32.54
CA GLY A 404 13.69 -2.31 33.79
C GLY A 404 12.84 -2.18 35.06
N GLN A 405 11.52 -2.01 34.93
CA GLN A 405 10.57 -1.95 36.05
C GLN A 405 9.64 -3.17 36.04
N THR A 406 9.21 -3.58 37.23
CA THR A 406 8.19 -4.61 37.41
C THR A 406 6.84 -3.92 37.57
N HIS A 407 5.87 -4.30 36.74
CA HIS A 407 4.51 -3.79 36.76
C HIS A 407 3.54 -4.91 37.10
N ARG A 408 2.46 -4.60 37.84
CA ARG A 408 1.37 -5.56 38.06
C ARG A 408 0.58 -5.72 36.79
N LEU A 409 0.30 -6.97 36.41
CA LEU A 409 -0.43 -7.33 35.21
C LEU A 409 -1.65 -8.16 35.59
N ARG A 410 -2.81 -7.76 35.05
CA ARG A 410 -4.01 -8.59 35.02
C ARG A 410 -4.54 -8.66 33.60
N VAL A 411 -4.95 -9.83 33.17
CA VAL A 411 -5.60 -10.07 31.87
C VAL A 411 -6.87 -10.87 32.12
N ASP A 412 -8.00 -10.37 31.65
CA ASP A 412 -9.28 -11.08 31.64
C ASP A 412 -9.60 -11.52 30.22
N TYR A 413 -10.24 -12.68 30.08
CA TYR A 413 -10.71 -13.23 28.81
C TYR A 413 -12.13 -13.75 28.94
N LEU A 414 -12.91 -13.60 27.87
CA LEU A 414 -14.27 -14.07 27.71
C LEU A 414 -14.32 -14.99 26.49
N GLN A 415 -14.93 -16.17 26.66
CA GLN A 415 -15.33 -17.06 25.58
C GLN A 415 -16.84 -17.25 25.63
N LEU A 416 -17.52 -16.97 24.53
CA LEU A 416 -18.96 -17.16 24.36
C LEU A 416 -19.24 -18.37 23.49
N ALA A 417 -18.83 -18.34 22.22
CA ALA A 417 -19.10 -19.41 21.27
C ALA A 417 -18.07 -19.44 20.14
N GLY A 418 -17.83 -20.62 19.56
CA GLY A 418 -17.02 -20.73 18.35
C GLY A 418 -15.53 -20.83 18.66
N ARG A 419 -14.72 -19.92 18.10
CA ARG A 419 -13.27 -20.01 18.21
C ARG A 419 -12.84 -19.53 19.61
N ASP A 420 -11.80 -20.14 20.16
CA ASP A 420 -11.32 -19.90 21.52
C ASP A 420 -9.83 -19.54 21.49
N LEU A 421 -9.56 -18.26 21.29
CA LEU A 421 -8.23 -17.72 21.03
C LEU A 421 -7.95 -16.54 21.96
N ILE A 422 -6.83 -16.59 22.68
CA ILE A 422 -6.26 -15.44 23.37
C ILE A 422 -4.73 -15.46 23.31
N THR A 423 -4.13 -14.38 22.84
CA THR A 423 -2.68 -14.17 22.87
C THR A 423 -2.37 -12.80 23.46
N LEU A 424 -1.49 -12.74 24.45
CA LEU A 424 -0.89 -11.50 24.93
C LEU A 424 0.40 -11.21 24.16
N LEU A 425 0.43 -10.03 23.54
CA LEU A 425 1.48 -9.56 22.66
C LEU A 425 2.18 -8.34 23.25
N TRP A 426 3.41 -8.07 22.80
CA TRP A 426 4.14 -6.83 23.06
C TRP A 426 4.76 -6.29 21.78
N ARG A 427 4.88 -4.96 21.69
CA ARG A 427 5.69 -4.27 20.68
C ARG A 427 6.49 -3.15 21.35
N PRO A 428 7.64 -2.72 20.80
CA PRO A 428 8.30 -1.50 21.25
C PRO A 428 7.31 -0.33 21.32
N ALA A 429 7.38 0.46 22.39
CA ALA A 429 6.53 1.66 22.54
C ALA A 429 6.91 2.78 21.56
N SER A 430 8.13 2.70 21.00
CA SER A 430 8.57 3.62 19.96
C SER A 430 7.79 3.38 18.66
N PRO A 431 7.24 4.43 18.03
CA PRO A 431 6.63 4.32 16.70
C PRO A 431 7.65 4.05 15.58
N VAL A 432 8.95 4.11 15.90
CA VAL A 432 10.05 3.85 14.97
C VAL A 432 10.30 2.35 14.85
N GLN A 433 10.04 1.78 13.68
CA GLN A 433 10.34 0.38 13.39
C GLN A 433 11.74 0.23 12.78
N SER A 434 12.51 -0.74 13.26
CA SER A 434 13.77 -1.14 12.62
C SER A 434 13.50 -2.13 11.49
N VAL A 435 13.82 -1.74 10.26
CA VAL A 435 13.54 -2.48 9.04
C VAL A 435 14.85 -2.99 8.45
N PRO A 436 15.05 -4.32 8.35
CA PRO A 436 16.16 -4.89 7.60
C PRO A 436 16.01 -4.61 6.11
N VAL A 437 17.03 -3.99 5.51
CA VAL A 437 17.07 -3.68 4.07
C VAL A 437 18.34 -4.27 3.45
N TRP A 438 18.19 -4.97 2.34
CA TRP A 438 19.30 -5.34 1.47
C TRP A 438 19.41 -4.34 0.33
N ILE A 439 20.49 -3.55 0.33
CA ILE A 439 20.84 -2.64 -0.75
C ILE A 439 21.52 -3.45 -1.86
N PRO A 440 20.98 -3.50 -3.10
CA PRO A 440 21.57 -4.27 -4.19
C PRO A 440 22.83 -3.61 -4.76
N PRO A 441 23.63 -4.32 -5.59
CA PRO A 441 24.81 -3.77 -6.24
C PRO A 441 24.58 -2.41 -6.92
N GLY A 442 25.52 -1.50 -6.73
CA GLY A 442 25.44 -0.12 -7.23
C GLY A 442 25.41 0.91 -6.11
N GLN A 443 25.15 2.17 -6.49
CA GLN A 443 25.04 3.28 -5.55
C GLN A 443 23.57 3.66 -5.36
N TRP A 444 23.14 3.82 -4.12
CA TRP A 444 21.76 4.08 -3.72
C TRP A 444 21.72 5.23 -2.74
N ILE A 445 20.79 6.15 -2.90
CA ILE A 445 20.61 7.32 -2.05
C ILE A 445 19.41 7.03 -1.16
N ASN A 446 19.58 7.07 0.16
CA ASN A 446 18.44 7.05 1.07
C ASN A 446 17.63 8.33 0.82
N ALA A 447 16.41 8.17 0.32
CA ALA A 447 15.60 9.26 -0.23
C ALA A 447 15.17 10.27 0.84
N TRP A 448 15.26 9.94 2.12
CA TRP A 448 14.88 10.78 3.26
C TRP A 448 16.04 11.53 3.90
N THR A 449 17.27 11.10 3.67
CA THR A 449 18.45 11.63 4.39
C THR A 449 19.54 12.13 3.45
N GLY A 450 19.58 11.63 2.21
CA GLY A 450 20.65 11.90 1.26
C GLY A 450 21.88 11.02 1.43
N VAL A 451 21.86 10.10 2.40
CA VAL A 451 23.00 9.21 2.64
C VAL A 451 23.19 8.30 1.43
N LEU A 452 24.38 8.38 0.83
CA LEU A 452 24.80 7.50 -0.25
C LEU A 452 25.29 6.16 0.32
N LEU A 453 24.69 5.08 -0.15
CA LEU A 453 24.97 3.69 0.20
C LEU A 453 25.56 2.98 -1.02
N LYS A 454 26.61 2.18 -0.79
CA LYS A 454 27.19 1.31 -1.82
C LYS A 454 26.78 -0.12 -1.52
N GLY A 455 26.02 -0.74 -2.43
CA GLY A 455 25.66 -2.15 -2.35
C GLY A 455 26.63 -3.06 -3.11
N PRO A 456 26.56 -4.38 -2.91
CA PRO A 456 25.58 -5.08 -2.09
C PRO A 456 25.85 -4.91 -0.58
N ALA A 457 24.84 -4.49 0.18
CA ALA A 457 24.98 -4.27 1.63
C ALA A 457 23.70 -4.66 2.37
N ALA A 458 23.81 -5.11 3.61
CA ALA A 458 22.66 -5.25 4.51
C ALA A 458 22.73 -4.18 5.58
N ILE A 459 21.63 -3.46 5.77
CA ILE A 459 21.52 -2.39 6.74
C ILE A 459 20.23 -2.57 7.55
N ILE A 460 20.16 -1.86 8.67
CA ILE A 460 18.92 -1.66 9.42
C ILE A 460 18.54 -0.19 9.25
N ASP A 461 17.37 0.07 8.66
CA ASP A 461 16.81 1.42 8.55
C ASP A 461 15.78 1.64 9.67
N ASN A 462 15.74 2.85 10.21
CA ASN A 462 14.80 3.21 11.28
C ASN A 462 13.67 4.02 10.67
N ALA A 463 12.50 3.41 10.58
CA ALA A 463 11.31 3.96 9.95
C ALA A 463 10.38 4.57 11.01
N PRO A 464 10.40 5.89 11.27
CA PRO A 464 9.29 6.57 11.98
C PRO A 464 7.98 6.46 11.19
N LEU A 465 6.85 6.82 11.79
CA LEU A 465 5.52 6.67 11.17
C LEU A 465 5.32 7.49 9.89
N ASP A 466 6.05 8.58 9.72
CA ASP A 466 5.95 9.44 8.53
C ASP A 466 6.95 9.04 7.43
N ARG A 467 7.60 7.88 7.55
CA ARG A 467 8.62 7.39 6.62
C ARG A 467 8.54 5.89 6.41
N ILE A 468 8.61 5.52 5.14
CA ILE A 468 8.92 4.16 4.66
C ILE A 468 10.36 4.14 4.15
N PRO A 469 11.19 3.14 4.47
CA PRO A 469 12.52 2.99 3.87
C PRO A 469 12.43 3.02 2.34
N LEU A 470 13.02 4.06 1.75
CA LEU A 470 12.92 4.42 0.35
C LEU A 470 14.31 4.84 -0.14
N TYR A 471 14.76 4.24 -1.24
CA TYR A 471 16.06 4.51 -1.81
C TYR A 471 15.96 4.74 -3.31
N ILE A 472 16.71 5.73 -3.78
CA ILE A 472 16.82 6.08 -5.20
C ILE A 472 18.14 5.56 -5.73
N ARG A 473 18.11 4.80 -6.82
CA ARG A 473 19.34 4.39 -7.52
C ARG A 473 20.04 5.63 -8.05
N SER A 474 21.30 5.83 -7.68
CA SER A 474 22.11 6.91 -8.26
C SER A 474 22.34 6.63 -9.76
N GLY A 475 22.26 7.65 -10.60
CA GLY A 475 22.18 7.50 -12.05
C GLY A 475 20.76 7.18 -12.49
N SER A 476 19.76 7.89 -11.98
CA SER A 476 18.36 7.74 -12.39
C SER A 476 17.75 9.09 -12.80
N ILE A 477 16.64 9.02 -13.52
CA ILE A 477 15.77 10.16 -13.82
C ILE A 477 14.33 9.70 -13.83
N PHE A 478 13.43 10.49 -13.26
CA PHE A 478 12.01 10.17 -13.14
C PHE A 478 11.15 11.24 -13.82
N ALA A 479 10.14 10.81 -14.58
CA ALA A 479 9.05 11.68 -15.00
C ALA A 479 7.94 11.63 -13.96
N LEU A 480 7.56 12.79 -13.42
CA LEU A 480 6.56 12.92 -12.37
C LEU A 480 5.43 13.84 -12.83
N ALA A 481 4.20 13.46 -12.52
CA ALA A 481 3.02 14.24 -12.82
C ALA A 481 2.92 15.49 -11.93
N PRO A 482 2.10 16.49 -12.29
CA PRO A 482 1.69 17.51 -11.33
C PRO A 482 0.93 16.89 -10.15
N GLN A 483 0.92 17.57 -9.02
CA GLN A 483 0.08 17.15 -7.90
C GLN A 483 -1.41 17.30 -8.28
N MET A 484 -2.19 16.25 -8.06
CA MET A 484 -3.60 16.18 -8.46
C MET A 484 -4.42 15.42 -7.40
N GLN A 485 -5.74 15.65 -7.43
CA GLN A 485 -6.73 14.98 -6.57
C GLN A 485 -7.27 13.68 -7.20
N TYR A 486 -7.24 13.58 -8.53
CA TYR A 486 -7.64 12.40 -9.30
C TYR A 486 -6.84 12.33 -10.61
N THR A 487 -6.79 11.15 -11.25
CA THR A 487 -5.81 10.82 -12.32
C THR A 487 -5.93 11.67 -13.59
N GLY A 488 -7.06 12.35 -13.80
CA GLY A 488 -7.32 13.22 -14.95
C GLY A 488 -7.62 14.67 -14.58
N GLN A 489 -7.28 15.13 -13.38
CA GLN A 489 -7.60 16.51 -12.95
C GLN A 489 -6.84 17.56 -13.77
N LEU A 490 -5.54 17.34 -13.95
CA LEU A 490 -4.63 18.20 -14.70
C LEU A 490 -3.96 17.38 -15.80
N PRO A 491 -3.67 17.98 -16.96
CA PRO A 491 -2.74 17.36 -17.90
C PRO A 491 -1.37 17.16 -17.24
N TRP A 492 -0.60 16.19 -17.71
CA TRP A 492 0.83 16.10 -17.37
C TRP A 492 1.61 17.20 -18.11
N ASP A 493 1.38 18.45 -17.72
CA ASP A 493 1.99 19.68 -18.24
C ASP A 493 1.97 20.76 -17.14
N PRO A 494 3.12 21.11 -16.52
CA PRO A 494 4.44 20.55 -16.80
C PRO A 494 4.62 19.12 -16.28
N VAL A 495 5.43 18.33 -16.99
CA VAL A 495 6.03 17.11 -16.41
C VAL A 495 7.27 17.54 -15.61
N THR A 496 7.42 17.04 -14.39
CA THR A 496 8.67 17.20 -13.63
C THR A 496 9.65 16.09 -13.99
N LEU A 497 10.88 16.44 -14.35
CA LEU A 497 12.00 15.52 -14.50
C LEU A 497 12.88 15.62 -13.26
N ASP A 498 12.91 14.59 -12.43
CA ASP A 498 13.70 14.55 -11.19
C ASP A 498 14.95 13.71 -11.41
N ALA A 499 16.12 14.37 -11.50
CA ALA A 499 17.36 13.79 -12.02
C ALA A 499 18.41 13.59 -10.92
N TYR A 500 18.94 12.36 -10.83
CA TYR A 500 20.00 11.92 -9.93
C TYR A 500 21.24 11.49 -10.74
N PRO A 501 21.92 12.42 -11.42
CA PRO A 501 22.91 12.11 -12.44
C PRO A 501 24.23 11.53 -11.89
N THR A 502 24.83 10.63 -12.66
CA THR A 502 26.22 10.16 -12.51
C THR A 502 26.91 10.23 -13.86
N THR A 503 28.19 9.85 -13.95
CA THR A 503 28.89 9.76 -15.24
C THR A 503 28.32 8.70 -16.19
N GLU A 504 27.55 7.74 -15.67
CA GLU A 504 26.83 6.77 -16.49
C GLU A 504 25.55 7.40 -17.06
N VAL A 505 25.22 7.05 -18.30
CA VAL A 505 24.00 7.53 -18.94
C VAL A 505 22.82 6.72 -18.41
N ALA A 506 21.95 7.38 -17.67
CA ALA A 506 20.66 6.86 -17.23
C ALA A 506 19.58 7.16 -18.26
N GLN A 507 18.55 6.31 -18.35
CA GLN A 507 17.36 6.61 -19.14
C GLN A 507 16.06 6.21 -18.45
N THR A 508 14.98 6.89 -18.83
CA THR A 508 13.59 6.52 -18.55
C THR A 508 12.72 6.81 -19.79
N SER A 509 11.48 6.33 -19.79
CA SER A 509 10.49 6.65 -20.83
C SER A 509 9.26 7.28 -20.20
N LEU A 510 8.77 8.38 -20.78
CA LEU A 510 7.43 8.86 -20.54
C LEU A 510 6.49 8.18 -21.55
N TYR A 511 5.66 7.26 -21.06
CA TYR A 511 4.61 6.59 -21.82
C TYR A 511 3.27 7.34 -21.68
N GLU A 512 2.56 7.53 -22.78
CA GLU A 512 1.27 8.21 -22.81
C GLU A 512 0.32 7.58 -23.85
N ASP A 513 -0.95 7.45 -23.49
CA ASP A 513 -2.05 7.16 -24.40
C ASP A 513 -3.32 7.87 -23.91
N ASP A 514 -4.51 7.51 -24.41
CA ASP A 514 -5.77 8.14 -24.01
C ASP A 514 -6.26 7.77 -22.60
N THR A 515 -5.59 6.84 -21.92
CA THR A 515 -5.85 6.28 -20.58
C THR A 515 -7.17 5.52 -20.42
N LEU A 516 -7.97 5.40 -21.48
CA LEU A 516 -9.36 4.94 -21.41
C LEU A 516 -9.62 3.72 -22.28
N THR A 517 -9.08 3.69 -23.50
CA THR A 517 -9.47 2.72 -24.54
C THR A 517 -8.40 1.66 -24.78
N THR A 518 -8.77 0.65 -25.56
CA THR A 518 -7.82 -0.36 -26.08
C THR A 518 -7.06 0.11 -27.32
N ALA A 519 -7.17 1.38 -27.74
CA ALA A 519 -6.52 1.89 -28.96
C ALA A 519 -4.98 1.79 -28.93
N TYR A 520 -4.37 1.74 -27.75
CA TYR A 520 -2.93 1.48 -27.59
C TYR A 520 -2.50 0.15 -28.23
N GLN A 521 -3.38 -0.85 -28.29
CA GLN A 521 -3.14 -2.14 -28.94
C GLN A 521 -2.99 -1.98 -30.47
N GLN A 522 -3.53 -0.90 -31.03
CA GLN A 522 -3.42 -0.54 -32.44
C GLN A 522 -2.32 0.50 -32.69
N GLY A 523 -1.41 0.71 -31.73
CA GLY A 523 -0.33 1.68 -31.86
C GLY A 523 -0.70 3.11 -31.50
N GLN A 524 -1.89 3.38 -30.98
CA GLN A 524 -2.30 4.73 -30.55
C GLN A 524 -1.76 5.05 -29.14
N PHE A 525 -0.46 5.27 -29.08
CA PHE A 525 0.25 5.72 -27.89
C PHE A 525 1.49 6.51 -28.31
N ARG A 526 2.14 7.14 -27.34
CA ARG A 526 3.37 7.90 -27.55
C ARG A 526 4.39 7.59 -26.46
N ASN A 527 5.65 7.53 -26.87
CA ASN A 527 6.80 7.39 -25.98
C ASN A 527 7.77 8.54 -26.15
N THR A 528 8.32 9.03 -25.04
CA THR A 528 9.41 10.01 -25.02
C THR A 528 10.55 9.45 -24.17
N THR A 529 11.66 9.08 -24.81
CA THR A 529 12.88 8.69 -24.10
C THR A 529 13.56 9.90 -23.49
N ILE A 530 13.91 9.81 -22.21
CA ILE A 530 14.58 10.87 -21.46
C ILE A 530 15.87 10.29 -20.88
N LYS A 531 16.98 11.01 -21.02
CA LYS A 531 18.31 10.57 -20.55
C LYS A 531 18.95 11.62 -19.64
N THR A 532 19.75 11.19 -18.67
CA THR A 532 20.60 12.09 -17.89
C THR A 532 21.99 11.50 -17.66
N TRP A 533 22.98 12.39 -17.56
CA TRP A 533 24.37 12.05 -17.22
C TRP A 533 25.09 13.28 -16.68
N ALA A 534 26.20 13.07 -15.99
CA ALA A 534 27.13 14.08 -15.52
C ALA A 534 28.48 13.95 -16.23
N ASN A 535 29.24 15.04 -16.27
CA ASN A 535 30.63 15.04 -16.69
C ASN A 535 31.48 15.67 -15.58
N ASP A 536 32.35 14.85 -15.00
CA ASP A 536 33.17 15.25 -13.86
C ASP A 536 34.24 16.29 -14.21
N SER A 537 34.73 16.30 -15.45
CA SER A 537 35.86 17.15 -15.87
C SER A 537 35.44 18.61 -16.04
N ASN A 538 34.26 18.86 -16.63
CA ASN A 538 33.73 20.20 -16.84
C ASN A 538 32.60 20.58 -15.86
N LYS A 539 32.27 19.67 -14.92
CA LYS A 539 31.19 19.84 -13.94
C LYS A 539 29.84 20.18 -14.57
N THR A 540 29.46 19.48 -15.63
CA THR A 540 28.13 19.64 -16.24
C THR A 540 27.20 18.47 -15.96
N VAL A 541 25.93 18.75 -15.70
CA VAL A 541 24.83 17.78 -15.77
C VAL A 541 24.05 18.01 -17.05
N SER A 542 23.77 16.94 -17.78
CA SER A 542 22.98 16.99 -18.99
C SER A 542 21.70 16.19 -18.85
N VAL A 543 20.64 16.69 -19.48
CA VAL A 543 19.36 15.98 -19.66
C VAL A 543 18.93 16.09 -21.10
N ALA A 544 18.74 14.96 -21.77
CA ALA A 544 18.21 14.90 -23.13
C ALA A 544 16.77 14.41 -23.10
N ILE A 545 15.84 15.24 -23.57
CA ILE A 545 14.44 14.89 -23.80
C ILE A 545 14.32 14.58 -25.29
N GLY A 546 14.16 13.31 -25.65
CA GLY A 546 14.05 12.90 -27.04
C GLY A 546 12.78 13.44 -27.72
N ALA A 547 12.79 13.49 -29.05
CA ALA A 547 11.56 13.64 -29.81
C ALA A 547 10.60 12.50 -29.47
N ALA A 548 9.34 12.83 -29.20
CA ALA A 548 8.30 11.87 -28.91
C ALA A 548 7.96 11.05 -30.16
N VAL A 549 7.80 9.73 -30.00
CA VAL A 549 7.51 8.77 -31.07
C VAL A 549 6.13 8.17 -30.85
N GLY A 550 5.31 8.16 -31.89
CA GLY A 550 3.91 7.73 -31.83
C GLY A 550 2.94 8.89 -31.57
N SER A 551 1.65 8.59 -31.64
CA SER A 551 0.57 9.56 -31.45
C SER A 551 -0.69 8.84 -30.96
N TYR A 552 -1.58 9.58 -30.33
CA TYR A 552 -2.89 9.12 -29.89
C TYR A 552 -3.88 10.29 -29.95
N ALA A 553 -5.17 10.00 -29.81
CA ALA A 553 -6.19 11.04 -29.82
C ALA A 553 -5.92 12.09 -28.73
N ASN A 554 -5.93 13.37 -29.11
CA ASN A 554 -5.66 14.51 -28.22
C ASN A 554 -4.23 14.56 -27.62
N ALA A 555 -3.26 13.86 -28.22
CA ALA A 555 -1.86 13.97 -27.80
C ALA A 555 -1.36 15.42 -27.89
N PRO A 556 -0.75 15.98 -26.81
CA PRO A 556 -0.34 17.38 -26.82
C PRO A 556 0.83 17.60 -27.77
N ALA A 557 0.73 18.60 -28.66
CA ALA A 557 1.80 18.97 -29.60
C ALA A 557 2.96 19.72 -28.95
N LEU A 558 2.69 20.41 -27.84
CA LEU A 558 3.66 21.20 -27.07
C LEU A 558 3.61 20.79 -25.61
N ARG A 559 4.76 20.78 -24.92
CA ARG A 559 4.88 20.43 -23.50
C ARG A 559 5.86 21.34 -22.78
N SER A 560 5.50 21.71 -21.55
CA SER A 560 6.37 22.37 -20.59
C SER A 560 7.01 21.32 -19.68
N TRP A 561 8.20 21.62 -19.17
CA TRP A 561 8.93 20.72 -18.27
C TRP A 561 9.45 21.50 -17.08
N VAL A 562 9.53 20.85 -15.94
CA VAL A 562 10.29 21.33 -14.77
C VAL A 562 11.42 20.35 -14.58
N LEU A 563 12.67 20.80 -14.66
CA LEU A 563 13.82 19.97 -14.36
C LEU A 563 14.26 20.23 -12.91
N ARG A 564 14.31 19.18 -12.11
CA ARG A 564 14.88 19.14 -10.76
C ARG A 564 16.21 18.38 -10.83
N ILE A 565 17.30 19.08 -10.51
CA ILE A 565 18.65 18.54 -10.63
C ILE A 565 19.21 18.32 -9.22
N HIS A 566 19.46 17.05 -8.87
CA HIS A 566 20.26 16.70 -7.71
C HIS A 566 21.74 16.77 -8.07
N ARG A 567 22.56 17.26 -7.15
CA ARG A 567 24.01 17.32 -7.33
C ARG A 567 24.59 15.89 -7.38
N PRO A 568 25.48 15.56 -8.33
CA PRO A 568 26.22 14.30 -8.30
C PRO A 568 26.89 14.08 -6.93
N PRO A 569 26.73 12.90 -6.30
CA PRO A 569 27.21 12.67 -4.93
C PRO A 569 28.73 12.81 -4.74
N ASN A 570 29.51 12.64 -5.81
CA ASN A 570 30.97 12.78 -5.82
C ASN A 570 31.44 14.24 -5.98
N TRP A 571 30.52 15.20 -6.17
CA TRP A 571 30.88 16.61 -6.36
C TRP A 571 30.89 17.39 -5.04
N PRO A 572 31.76 18.41 -4.91
CA PRO A 572 31.80 19.27 -3.73
C PRO A 572 30.45 19.91 -3.40
N ALA A 573 30.15 20.04 -2.11
CA ALA A 573 28.84 20.52 -1.62
C ALA A 573 28.57 22.01 -1.93
N ASP A 574 29.59 22.78 -2.28
CA ASP A 574 29.52 24.19 -2.67
C ASP A 574 29.22 24.39 -4.17
N LEU A 575 29.26 23.33 -4.98
CA LEU A 575 28.92 23.43 -6.40
C LEU A 575 27.41 23.61 -6.61
N ALA A 576 27.03 24.61 -7.39
CA ALA A 576 25.65 24.82 -7.85
C ALA A 576 25.66 25.09 -9.37
N PRO A 577 24.57 24.79 -10.10
CA PRO A 577 24.50 25.12 -11.52
C PRO A 577 24.61 26.63 -11.70
N ALA A 578 25.72 27.16 -12.21
CA ALA A 578 25.95 28.58 -12.46
C ALA A 578 25.23 29.09 -13.72
N SER A 579 25.01 28.21 -14.69
CA SER A 579 24.22 28.48 -15.88
C SER A 579 23.50 27.22 -16.35
N VAL A 580 22.34 27.38 -16.97
CA VAL A 580 21.62 26.30 -17.64
C VAL A 580 21.35 26.74 -19.07
N THR A 581 21.60 25.85 -20.02
CA THR A 581 21.26 26.07 -21.43
C THR A 581 20.25 25.04 -21.89
N LEU A 582 19.35 25.46 -22.78
CA LEU A 582 18.45 24.62 -23.56
C LEU A 582 18.82 24.77 -25.03
N ASN A 583 19.28 23.69 -25.65
CA ASN A 583 19.75 23.68 -27.04
C ASN A 583 20.83 24.76 -27.30
N GLY A 584 21.71 25.00 -26.33
CA GLY A 584 22.77 26.01 -26.40
C GLY A 584 22.37 27.44 -26.01
N HIS A 585 21.08 27.71 -25.80
CA HIS A 585 20.59 29.02 -25.36
C HIS A 585 20.42 29.05 -23.84
N THR A 586 20.97 30.06 -23.17
CA THR A 586 20.82 30.23 -21.72
C THR A 586 19.35 30.39 -21.32
N ILE A 587 18.95 29.67 -20.28
CA ILE A 587 17.61 29.73 -19.66
C ILE A 587 17.72 29.96 -18.15
N GLY A 588 16.67 30.51 -17.55
CA GLY A 588 16.64 30.78 -16.11
C GLY A 588 15.52 31.76 -15.72
N PRO A 589 15.38 32.07 -14.42
CA PRO A 589 16.34 31.78 -13.34
C PRO A 589 16.33 30.30 -12.90
N VAL A 590 17.47 29.81 -12.41
CA VAL A 590 17.55 28.55 -11.65
C VAL A 590 17.18 28.85 -10.21
N VAL A 591 16.25 28.08 -9.66
CA VAL A 591 15.81 28.21 -8.27
C VAL A 591 16.51 27.13 -7.44
N ARG A 592 17.37 27.53 -6.51
CA ARG A 592 17.93 26.61 -5.51
C ARG A 592 16.88 26.37 -4.43
N ARG A 593 16.40 25.14 -4.34
CA ARG A 593 15.59 24.65 -3.22
C ARG A 593 16.53 24.04 -2.18
N VAL A 594 16.66 24.70 -1.03
CA VAL A 594 17.50 24.20 0.06
C VAL A 594 16.92 22.90 0.60
N LYS A 595 17.79 21.97 1.01
CA LYS A 595 17.39 20.71 1.66
C LYS A 595 16.32 20.94 2.72
N ASN A 596 15.21 20.21 2.63
CA ASN A 596 14.10 20.28 3.57
C ASN A 596 13.78 18.87 4.09
N ALA A 597 14.19 18.57 5.32
CA ALA A 597 14.00 17.26 5.95
C ALA A 597 12.52 16.86 6.16
N SER A 598 11.59 17.83 6.09
CA SER A 598 10.15 17.59 6.18
C SER A 598 9.47 17.43 4.82
N ALA A 599 10.18 17.64 3.71
CA ALA A 599 9.64 17.43 2.36
C ALA A 599 9.43 15.93 2.07
N MET A 600 8.50 15.62 1.18
CA MET A 600 8.31 14.26 0.66
C MET A 600 9.35 13.97 -0.45
N PRO A 601 10.06 12.83 -0.41
CA PRO A 601 10.89 12.41 -1.53
C PRO A 601 10.07 12.31 -2.81
N LEU A 602 10.58 12.81 -3.94
CA LEU A 602 9.87 12.90 -5.23
C LEU A 602 8.53 13.68 -5.18
N GLY A 603 8.28 14.41 -4.08
CA GLY A 603 7.10 15.25 -3.90
C GLY A 603 7.07 16.48 -4.80
N ALA A 604 6.00 17.25 -4.71
CA ALA A 604 5.88 18.58 -5.32
C ALA A 604 6.35 19.72 -4.40
N ASP A 605 6.88 19.38 -3.21
CA ASP A 605 7.31 20.37 -2.23
C ASP A 605 8.47 21.23 -2.75
N ASN A 606 8.64 22.43 -2.17
CA ASN A 606 9.70 23.40 -2.50
C ASN A 606 11.10 22.94 -2.02
N GLY A 607 11.46 21.67 -2.20
CA GLY A 607 12.71 21.07 -1.75
C GLY A 607 12.65 19.55 -1.74
N ALA A 608 13.72 18.93 -1.26
CA ALA A 608 13.77 17.50 -1.06
C ALA A 608 14.52 17.19 0.25
N PRO A 609 14.23 16.04 0.89
CA PRO A 609 14.86 15.68 2.16
C PRO A 609 16.25 15.06 1.98
N ASP A 610 16.63 14.69 0.77
CA ASP A 610 17.92 14.09 0.45
C ASP A 610 19.02 15.11 0.11
N GLY A 611 18.68 16.35 -0.22
CA GLY A 611 19.67 17.39 -0.49
C GLY A 611 19.08 18.66 -1.07
N ASP A 612 19.98 19.58 -1.43
CA ASP A 612 19.61 20.72 -2.26
C ASP A 612 19.21 20.24 -3.64
N VAL A 613 18.16 20.85 -4.19
CA VAL A 613 17.68 20.58 -5.54
C VAL A 613 17.64 21.88 -6.33
N PHE A 614 18.13 21.84 -7.56
CA PHE A 614 18.14 22.99 -8.44
C PHE A 614 17.04 22.84 -9.48
N GLU A 615 16.10 23.76 -9.46
CA GLU A 615 14.89 23.71 -10.26
C GLU A 615 14.94 24.72 -11.40
N VAL A 616 14.59 24.29 -12.61
CA VAL A 616 14.47 25.16 -13.78
C VAL A 616 13.20 24.80 -14.56
N THR A 617 12.36 25.80 -14.80
CA THR A 617 11.17 25.65 -15.65
C THR A 617 11.55 25.92 -17.10
N LEU A 618 11.20 24.99 -17.98
CA LEU A 618 11.46 25.11 -19.41
C LEU A 618 10.31 25.82 -20.12
N PRO A 619 10.60 26.62 -21.15
CA PRO A 619 9.56 27.13 -22.03
C PRO A 619 8.82 25.95 -22.67
N LYS A 620 7.54 26.17 -22.99
CA LYS A 620 6.71 25.18 -23.67
C LYS A 620 7.23 24.99 -25.11
N THR A 621 7.70 23.80 -25.44
CA THR A 621 8.32 23.48 -26.75
C THR A 621 7.61 22.32 -27.45
N SER A 622 7.87 22.16 -28.75
CA SER A 622 7.42 20.98 -29.51
C SER A 622 7.88 19.68 -28.86
N VAL A 623 6.97 18.71 -28.76
CA VAL A 623 7.31 17.35 -28.32
C VAL A 623 8.01 16.54 -29.40
N LEU A 624 7.98 16.99 -30.66
CA LEU A 624 8.57 16.29 -31.82
C LEU A 624 10.04 16.65 -32.07
N THR A 625 10.61 17.50 -31.22
CA THR A 625 12.02 17.91 -31.31
C THR A 625 12.76 17.43 -30.08
N THR A 626 13.98 16.95 -30.29
CA THR A 626 14.90 16.65 -29.18
C THR A 626 15.34 17.94 -28.51
N ASN A 627 15.28 17.98 -27.18
CA ASN A 627 15.78 19.06 -26.36
C ASN A 627 16.96 18.56 -25.52
N LEU A 628 18.09 19.27 -25.60
CA LEU A 628 19.26 19.02 -24.76
C LEU A 628 19.43 20.15 -23.76
N LEU A 629 19.40 19.77 -22.49
CA LEU A 629 19.69 20.65 -21.37
C LEU A 629 21.10 20.38 -20.87
N VAL A 630 21.84 21.46 -20.58
CA VAL A 630 23.16 21.39 -19.96
C VAL A 630 23.22 22.41 -18.83
N ALA A 631 23.33 21.92 -17.60
CA ALA A 631 23.55 22.68 -16.39
C ALA A 631 25.05 22.66 -16.05
N SER A 632 25.72 23.81 -16.10
CA SER A 632 27.15 23.93 -15.80
C SER A 632 27.34 24.37 -14.35
N PHE A 633 28.06 23.60 -13.55
CA PHE A 633 28.24 23.86 -12.13
C PHE A 633 29.56 24.59 -11.85
N ALA A 634 29.52 25.53 -10.92
CA ALA A 634 30.70 26.21 -10.38
C ALA A 634 30.53 26.45 -8.88
N SER A 635 31.65 26.72 -8.18
CA SER A 635 31.61 27.11 -6.77
C SER A 635 30.74 28.36 -6.61
N ALA A 636 29.78 28.30 -5.69
CA ALA A 636 28.78 29.34 -5.55
C ALA A 636 29.39 30.70 -5.14
N THR A 637 29.43 31.68 -6.05
CA THR A 637 29.72 33.10 -5.75
C THR A 637 28.47 34.00 -5.76
N SER A 638 27.28 33.40 -5.81
CA SER A 638 25.90 33.97 -5.85
C SER A 638 25.58 34.91 -7.04
N PRO A 639 24.56 34.52 -7.84
CA PRO A 639 23.35 35.34 -7.89
C PRO A 639 22.09 34.46 -7.90
N TRP A 640 21.84 33.69 -6.84
CA TRP A 640 20.59 32.94 -6.72
C TRP A 640 19.51 33.82 -6.09
N SER A 641 18.31 33.81 -6.64
CA SER A 641 17.14 34.19 -5.85
C SER A 641 16.94 33.11 -4.79
N CYS A 642 17.43 33.38 -3.58
CA CYS A 642 17.09 32.58 -2.43
C CYS A 642 15.62 32.86 -2.11
N SER A 643 14.72 31.98 -2.54
CA SER A 643 13.40 31.93 -1.95
C SER A 643 13.52 31.15 -0.65
N ASP A 644 13.87 31.84 0.44
CA ASP A 644 13.48 31.38 1.76
C ASP A 644 11.96 31.49 1.80
N ILE A 645 11.26 30.39 1.52
CA ILE A 645 9.81 30.38 1.65
C ILE A 645 9.52 29.78 3.01
N GLY A 646 9.18 30.67 3.94
CA GLY A 646 8.56 30.32 5.20
C GLY A 646 7.37 29.38 5.01
N ALA A 647 7.06 28.66 6.07
CA ALA A 647 5.93 27.76 6.20
C ALA A 647 4.71 28.23 5.39
N VAL A 648 4.44 27.57 4.25
CA VAL A 648 3.16 27.72 3.57
C VAL A 648 2.16 26.91 4.38
N GLY A 649 1.36 27.62 5.17
CA GLY A 649 0.04 27.18 5.63
C GLY A 649 0.02 26.05 6.66
N ALA A 650 0.45 26.33 7.88
CA ALA A 650 -0.32 25.83 9.02
C ALA A 650 -1.71 26.49 8.94
N HIS A 651 -2.66 25.87 8.25
CA HIS A 651 -4.07 26.16 8.54
C HIS A 651 -4.31 25.69 9.98
N GLY A 652 -4.71 26.66 10.81
CA GLY A 652 -4.65 26.61 12.26
C GLY A 652 -5.17 25.31 12.86
N MET A 653 -4.31 24.67 13.65
CA MET A 653 -4.77 24.04 14.87
C MET A 653 -4.80 25.14 15.94
N GLU A 654 -5.99 25.68 16.21
CA GLU A 654 -6.30 26.14 17.57
C GLU A 654 -6.91 24.96 18.35
N PRO A 655 -6.74 24.94 19.69
CA PRO A 655 -6.86 23.74 20.53
C PRO A 655 -8.23 23.06 20.54
#